data_AF-A0A954X381-F1
#
_entry.id   AF-A0A954X381-F1
#
_cell.length_a   1.000
_cell.length_b   1.000
_cell.length_c   1.000
_cell.angle_alpha   90.00
_cell.angle_beta   90.00
_cell.angle_gamma   90.00
#
_symmetry.space_group_name_H-M   'P 1'
#
loop_
_entity.id
_entity.type
_entity.pdbx_description
1 polymer ?
#
loop_
_entity_poly.entity_id
_entity_poly.type
_entity_poly.pdbx_seq_one_letter_code
_entity_poly.pdbx_strand_id
1 'polypeptide(L)'
;DSVTNANYYRLNVQRAVDALLGTDDVGSTPESAKALGDVFGVKDIHGTIGRLTDADYFRFTASASGNVQLGWNATGALNPVVTLDGVVLRATGGNSAAFQVVAGRTYTLGITTADGLGGYAFQLQSTPSTPAATPPQDLGVVDLRSIAIEQTSGEQWFAVKATRSGWFTAQTVTTNNAAGSAGQIQLRSASGGALSGVVTTANGTRADVLVQAGDSLLVKVTGVTAASQLKVANLVSFSGDTATVFGTAGDDTFEVQIGGSQRVTVAGLSYSFNASQYRTVALDGAGGVDTATVQGTLGKETVIASPGSFAIQASTGKIVSQGIELVTIHGGGGADQATMYDDSSNDLLQADGPDVRLSGPRFANRVVGFAQVQVFAEAGGRDRVVLHDSVGNDRVDIGLGTVAMSANGYAMEAFGFDQVHAYASRGGYDRVVFHDSSADDTFTATPEYASLSGGGHYSYAEKFDVVIAEAAAGGNDRAYLYDSTGDDEFRATTAGVTMTGLGIQFEARGFSQVIANATAGGSDRAYLYDSAGNDSATSRADDLTLVGTGYSHRAKGFEQAYAYAVNGGQDTVSIYDASTVSPQSVANSLTVRGANYTHYVHGFDAWRQLSSDNVAANSMLTKSLAQSTAQRSEATGLAAEQMFADTTSRLTMVERANVPQQQLSSVANVPESQRVESMLRALREAQSENVQLDACSRIVGASWDDADDAASFEPTSDIVRRLLDELAHLDNWFDELAADV
;
A
#
# COMPACT_ATOMS: atom_id res chain seq x y z
N ASP A 1 -42.43 -49.65 -72.95
CA ASP A 1 -42.21 -48.41 -72.17
C ASP A 1 -43.53 -47.64 -72.17
N SER A 2 -44.10 -47.40 -70.99
CA SER A 2 -45.40 -46.72 -70.83
C SER A 2 -45.34 -45.21 -71.07
N VAL A 3 -44.16 -44.62 -71.15
CA VAL A 3 -43.97 -43.19 -71.47
C VAL A 3 -43.86 -42.99 -72.98
N THR A 4 -43.20 -43.91 -73.71
CA THR A 4 -42.95 -43.79 -75.16
C THR A 4 -43.79 -44.72 -76.04
N ASN A 5 -44.58 -45.62 -75.44
CA ASN A 5 -45.41 -46.63 -76.11
C ASN A 5 -44.65 -47.62 -77.03
N ALA A 6 -43.33 -47.74 -76.88
CA ALA A 6 -42.49 -48.63 -77.65
C ALA A 6 -42.19 -49.97 -76.93
N ASN A 7 -41.99 -51.04 -77.70
CA ASN A 7 -41.60 -52.37 -77.24
C ASN A 7 -40.12 -52.63 -77.56
N TYR A 8 -39.32 -53.03 -76.57
CA TYR A 8 -37.88 -53.24 -76.72
C TYR A 8 -37.50 -54.68 -76.32
N TYR A 9 -36.76 -55.39 -77.19
CA TYR A 9 -36.27 -56.76 -76.91
C TYR A 9 -35.04 -56.80 -75.98
N ARG A 10 -34.29 -55.69 -75.90
CA ARG A 10 -33.23 -55.42 -74.95
C ARG A 10 -33.24 -53.93 -74.63
N LEU A 11 -33.31 -53.58 -73.35
CA LEU A 11 -33.31 -52.20 -72.89
C LEU A 11 -31.95 -51.90 -72.26
N ASN A 12 -31.24 -50.89 -72.79
CA ASN A 12 -30.14 -50.29 -72.05
C ASN A 12 -30.76 -49.39 -70.99
N VAL A 13 -30.97 -49.95 -69.80
CA VAL A 13 -31.68 -49.28 -68.69
C VAL A 13 -31.01 -47.95 -68.35
N GLN A 14 -29.67 -47.91 -68.32
CA GLN A 14 -28.93 -46.68 -68.05
C GLN A 14 -29.24 -45.61 -69.12
N ARG A 15 -29.15 -45.96 -70.40
CA ARG A 15 -29.39 -45.01 -71.49
C ARG A 15 -30.85 -44.56 -71.59
N ALA A 16 -31.79 -45.41 -71.18
CA ALA A 16 -33.21 -45.06 -71.09
C ALA A 16 -33.48 -44.12 -69.90
N VAL A 17 -32.81 -44.34 -68.77
CA VAL A 17 -32.84 -43.46 -67.60
C VAL A 17 -32.19 -42.10 -67.92
N ASP A 18 -31.01 -42.10 -68.55
CA ASP A 18 -30.31 -40.88 -68.99
C ASP A 18 -31.16 -40.05 -69.97
N ALA A 19 -31.90 -40.71 -70.86
CA ALA A 19 -32.81 -40.05 -71.81
C ALA A 19 -34.08 -39.47 -71.15
N LEU A 20 -34.51 -40.02 -70.00
CA LEU A 20 -35.67 -39.54 -69.24
C LEU A 20 -35.32 -38.43 -68.24
N LEU A 21 -34.12 -38.48 -67.65
CA LEU A 21 -33.68 -37.53 -66.62
C LEU A 21 -32.91 -36.33 -67.20
N GLY A 22 -32.32 -36.45 -68.39
CA GLY A 22 -31.49 -35.40 -68.98
C GLY A 22 -30.08 -35.38 -68.38
N THR A 23 -29.23 -34.50 -68.91
CA THR A 23 -27.87 -34.28 -68.39
C THR A 23 -27.92 -33.39 -67.15
N ASP A 24 -27.41 -33.89 -66.04
CA ASP A 24 -27.12 -33.15 -64.81
C ASP A 24 -26.00 -32.11 -65.08
N ASP A 25 -26.29 -30.82 -64.85
CA ASP A 25 -25.48 -29.69 -65.33
C ASP A 25 -25.49 -28.48 -64.36
N VAL A 26 -25.62 -28.75 -63.04
CA VAL A 26 -25.53 -27.74 -61.98
C VAL A 26 -24.60 -28.24 -60.86
N GLY A 27 -23.83 -27.33 -60.25
CA GLY A 27 -22.81 -27.71 -59.27
C GLY A 27 -23.41 -28.27 -57.98
N SER A 28 -22.89 -29.43 -57.53
CA SER A 28 -23.42 -30.16 -56.38
C SER A 28 -22.87 -29.77 -55.01
N THR A 29 -22.19 -28.63 -54.93
CA THR A 29 -21.77 -28.03 -53.65
C THR A 29 -22.04 -26.52 -53.65
N PRO A 30 -22.20 -25.87 -52.48
CA PRO A 30 -22.35 -24.42 -52.38
C PRO A 30 -21.22 -23.61 -53.04
N GLU A 31 -19.99 -24.15 -53.06
CA GLU A 31 -18.80 -23.53 -53.65
C GLU A 31 -18.84 -23.57 -55.18
N SER A 32 -19.46 -24.61 -55.76
CA SER A 32 -19.63 -24.81 -57.20
C SER A 32 -20.97 -24.27 -57.73
N ALA A 33 -21.72 -23.55 -56.90
CA ALA A 33 -23.04 -23.02 -57.22
C ALA A 33 -23.06 -22.22 -58.54
N LYS A 34 -24.01 -22.54 -59.41
CA LYS A 34 -24.20 -21.87 -60.69
C LYS A 34 -24.58 -20.41 -60.46
N ALA A 35 -23.76 -19.50 -60.99
CA ALA A 35 -24.00 -18.08 -60.87
C ALA A 35 -25.22 -17.66 -61.70
N LEU A 36 -26.25 -17.15 -61.02
CA LEU A 36 -27.39 -16.49 -61.62
C LEU A 36 -27.14 -14.98 -61.81
N GLY A 37 -26.06 -14.43 -61.25
CA GLY A 37 -25.72 -13.00 -61.35
C GLY A 37 -26.62 -12.10 -60.48
N ASP A 38 -26.74 -10.84 -60.86
CA ASP A 38 -27.61 -9.87 -60.20
C ASP A 38 -29.07 -10.17 -60.54
N VAL A 39 -29.90 -10.38 -59.51
CA VAL A 39 -31.32 -10.75 -59.69
C VAL A 39 -32.24 -9.74 -59.01
N PHE A 40 -33.11 -9.15 -59.83
CA PHE A 40 -34.29 -8.40 -59.42
C PHE A 40 -35.34 -8.44 -60.53
N GLY A 41 -36.57 -8.85 -60.21
CA GLY A 41 -37.59 -9.30 -61.16
C GLY A 41 -37.85 -10.81 -61.09
N VAL A 42 -38.37 -11.37 -62.19
CA VAL A 42 -38.70 -12.80 -62.32
C VAL A 42 -37.53 -13.54 -62.98
N LYS A 43 -37.11 -14.66 -62.39
CA LYS A 43 -36.12 -15.56 -62.97
C LYS A 43 -36.59 -17.00 -62.91
N ASP A 44 -36.65 -17.63 -64.09
CA ASP A 44 -36.97 -19.03 -64.21
C ASP A 44 -35.67 -19.85 -64.20
N ILE A 45 -35.65 -20.90 -63.39
CA ILE A 45 -34.52 -21.80 -63.20
C ILE A 45 -35.04 -23.22 -63.42
N HIS A 46 -34.33 -23.99 -64.23
CA HIS A 46 -34.69 -25.38 -64.51
C HIS A 46 -33.49 -26.28 -64.25
N GLY A 47 -33.77 -27.50 -63.83
CA GLY A 47 -32.77 -28.56 -63.71
C GLY A 47 -33.41 -29.90 -63.40
N THR A 48 -32.57 -30.90 -63.18
CA THR A 48 -33.00 -32.27 -62.88
C THR A 48 -32.16 -32.79 -61.73
N ILE A 49 -32.83 -33.34 -60.71
CA ILE A 49 -32.17 -34.17 -59.71
C ILE A 49 -32.16 -35.61 -60.22
N GLY A 50 -30.99 -36.03 -60.74
CA GLY A 50 -30.82 -37.32 -61.42
C GLY A 50 -30.51 -38.49 -60.48
N ARG A 51 -30.08 -38.20 -59.24
CA ARG A 51 -29.74 -39.20 -58.21
C ARG A 51 -30.20 -38.72 -56.83
N LEU A 52 -30.39 -39.62 -55.87
CA LEU A 52 -30.81 -39.22 -54.51
C LEU A 52 -29.73 -38.44 -53.75
N THR A 53 -28.47 -38.58 -54.16
CA THR A 53 -27.32 -37.84 -53.61
C THR A 53 -27.02 -36.56 -54.38
N ASP A 54 -27.79 -36.29 -55.42
CA ASP A 54 -27.61 -35.12 -56.26
C ASP A 54 -28.20 -33.89 -55.57
N ALA A 55 -27.51 -32.77 -55.75
CA ALA A 55 -27.83 -31.49 -55.17
C ALA A 55 -27.50 -30.41 -56.19
N ASP A 56 -28.36 -29.41 -56.34
CA ASP A 56 -28.13 -28.32 -57.27
C ASP A 56 -28.06 -27.01 -56.50
N TYR A 57 -26.94 -26.29 -56.64
CA TYR A 57 -26.75 -24.99 -56.01
C TYR A 57 -26.72 -23.85 -57.03
N PHE A 58 -27.36 -22.75 -56.66
CA PHE A 58 -27.43 -21.51 -57.43
C PHE A 58 -27.03 -20.34 -56.56
N ARG A 59 -26.32 -19.37 -57.14
CA ARG A 59 -25.88 -18.16 -56.42
C ARG A 59 -26.40 -16.92 -57.11
N PHE A 60 -27.05 -16.03 -56.38
CA PHE A 60 -27.49 -14.73 -56.91
C PHE A 60 -27.13 -13.59 -55.96
N THR A 61 -26.93 -12.41 -56.51
CA THR A 61 -26.79 -11.16 -55.73
C THR A 61 -28.06 -10.36 -55.89
N ALA A 62 -28.68 -9.93 -54.80
CA ALA A 62 -29.88 -9.11 -54.88
C ALA A 62 -29.51 -7.69 -55.30
N SER A 63 -29.98 -7.19 -56.45
CA SER A 63 -29.65 -5.82 -56.89
C SER A 63 -30.46 -4.73 -56.20
N ALA A 64 -31.49 -5.10 -55.43
CA ALA A 64 -32.24 -4.23 -54.53
C ALA A 64 -32.83 -5.04 -53.35
N SER A 65 -33.14 -4.36 -52.24
CA SER A 65 -33.80 -4.99 -51.09
C SER A 65 -35.27 -5.26 -51.41
N GLY A 66 -35.82 -6.37 -50.93
CA GLY A 66 -37.14 -6.80 -51.36
C GLY A 66 -37.64 -8.09 -50.72
N ASN A 67 -38.92 -8.38 -50.95
CA ASN A 67 -39.46 -9.70 -50.72
C ASN A 67 -39.21 -10.58 -51.96
N VAL A 68 -38.74 -11.80 -51.74
CA VAL A 68 -38.58 -12.81 -52.78
C VAL A 68 -39.59 -13.92 -52.52
N GLN A 69 -40.41 -14.20 -53.52
CA GLN A 69 -41.25 -15.38 -53.58
C GLN A 69 -40.58 -16.40 -54.50
N LEU A 70 -40.27 -17.57 -53.97
CA LEU A 70 -39.75 -18.70 -54.71
C LEU A 70 -40.85 -19.73 -54.86
N GLY A 71 -41.35 -19.94 -56.08
CA GLY A 71 -42.23 -21.05 -56.41
C GLY A 71 -41.44 -22.18 -57.07
N TRP A 72 -41.73 -23.44 -56.72
CA TRP A 72 -41.29 -24.62 -57.47
C TRP A 72 -42.45 -25.36 -58.10
N ASN A 73 -42.15 -25.98 -59.24
CA ASN A 73 -42.85 -27.14 -59.73
C ASN A 73 -41.86 -28.30 -59.90
N ALA A 74 -42.28 -29.49 -59.53
CA ALA A 74 -41.49 -30.71 -59.68
C ALA A 74 -42.21 -31.66 -60.66
N THR A 75 -41.46 -32.34 -61.51
CA THR A 75 -41.96 -33.36 -62.42
C THR A 75 -41.43 -34.73 -62.02
N GLY A 76 -42.06 -35.79 -62.53
CA GLY A 76 -41.72 -37.15 -62.11
C GLY A 76 -42.13 -37.44 -60.68
N ALA A 77 -41.25 -38.08 -59.91
CA ALA A 77 -41.48 -38.44 -58.51
C ALA A 77 -40.69 -37.54 -57.53
N LEU A 78 -40.10 -36.45 -58.01
CA LEU A 78 -39.24 -35.58 -57.21
C LEU A 78 -40.01 -34.93 -56.05
N ASN A 79 -39.52 -35.13 -54.83
CA ASN A 79 -39.95 -34.39 -53.63
C ASN A 79 -38.84 -33.41 -53.19
N PRO A 80 -38.88 -32.15 -53.67
CA PRO A 80 -37.77 -31.24 -53.52
C PRO A 80 -37.64 -30.70 -52.09
N VAL A 81 -36.41 -30.66 -51.59
CA VAL A 81 -36.01 -29.92 -50.39
C VAL A 81 -35.21 -28.71 -50.83
N VAL A 82 -35.71 -27.52 -50.49
CA VAL A 82 -35.12 -26.25 -50.93
C VAL A 82 -34.48 -25.56 -49.74
N THR A 83 -33.27 -25.02 -49.91
CA THR A 83 -32.51 -24.31 -48.89
C THR A 83 -32.06 -22.94 -49.36
N LEU A 84 -31.96 -21.99 -48.44
CA LEU A 84 -31.34 -20.68 -48.65
C LEU A 84 -30.22 -20.49 -47.62
N ASP A 85 -29.00 -20.23 -48.08
CA ASP A 85 -27.80 -20.16 -47.25
C ASP A 85 -27.67 -21.35 -46.27
N GLY A 86 -28.07 -22.55 -46.73
CA GLY A 86 -28.04 -23.80 -45.96
C GLY A 86 -29.26 -24.05 -45.06
N VAL A 87 -30.21 -23.11 -44.96
CA VAL A 87 -31.43 -23.25 -44.14
C VAL A 87 -32.60 -23.73 -45.01
N VAL A 88 -33.27 -24.81 -44.62
CA VAL A 88 -34.45 -25.33 -45.34
C VAL A 88 -35.59 -24.31 -45.35
N LEU A 89 -36.05 -23.93 -46.55
CA LEU A 89 -37.19 -23.06 -46.75
C LEU A 89 -38.48 -23.86 -46.56
N ARG A 90 -39.35 -23.39 -45.67
CA ARG A 90 -40.67 -23.98 -45.46
C ARG A 90 -41.68 -23.33 -46.39
N ALA A 91 -42.51 -24.15 -47.03
CA ALA A 91 -43.55 -23.65 -47.91
C ALA A 91 -44.57 -22.79 -47.14
N THR A 92 -44.88 -21.61 -47.67
CA THR A 92 -45.85 -20.65 -47.11
C THR A 92 -47.23 -20.77 -47.76
N GLY A 93 -47.42 -21.73 -48.67
CA GLY A 93 -48.67 -22.04 -49.36
C GLY A 93 -48.39 -22.67 -50.73
N GLY A 94 -48.90 -23.87 -50.98
CA GLY A 94 -48.54 -24.66 -52.17
C GLY A 94 -47.02 -24.97 -52.23
N ASN A 95 -46.48 -25.16 -53.43
CA ASN A 95 -45.04 -25.33 -53.65
C ASN A 95 -44.32 -23.96 -53.74
N SER A 96 -44.45 -23.11 -52.73
CA SER A 96 -43.78 -21.81 -52.70
C SER A 96 -43.33 -21.37 -51.31
N ALA A 97 -42.23 -20.63 -51.22
CA ALA A 97 -41.72 -20.00 -50.01
C ALA A 97 -41.42 -18.51 -50.23
N ALA A 98 -41.50 -17.72 -49.17
CA ALA A 98 -41.14 -16.30 -49.20
C ALA A 98 -39.98 -16.00 -48.23
N PHE A 99 -39.07 -15.12 -48.62
CA PHE A 99 -37.96 -14.65 -47.80
C PHE A 99 -37.55 -13.21 -48.18
N GLN A 100 -36.80 -12.54 -47.31
CA GLN A 100 -36.33 -11.17 -47.54
C GLN A 100 -34.89 -11.16 -48.05
N VAL A 101 -34.59 -10.24 -48.97
CA VAL A 101 -33.24 -10.01 -49.48
C VAL A 101 -32.81 -8.56 -49.30
N VAL A 102 -31.50 -8.36 -49.16
CA VAL A 102 -30.86 -7.05 -49.00
C VAL A 102 -30.04 -6.73 -50.24
N ALA A 103 -30.17 -5.51 -50.76
CA ALA A 103 -29.39 -5.03 -51.90
C ALA A 103 -27.88 -5.27 -51.69
N GLY A 104 -27.20 -5.79 -52.70
CA GLY A 104 -25.77 -6.08 -52.70
C GLY A 104 -25.35 -7.35 -51.97
N ARG A 105 -26.25 -8.02 -51.23
CA ARG A 105 -25.94 -9.31 -50.59
C ARG A 105 -26.09 -10.46 -51.59
N THR A 106 -25.14 -11.39 -51.53
CA THR A 106 -25.16 -12.65 -52.27
C THR A 106 -25.80 -13.75 -51.44
N TYR A 107 -26.64 -14.56 -52.08
CA TYR A 107 -27.40 -15.66 -51.49
C TYR A 107 -27.13 -16.95 -52.27
N THR A 108 -27.14 -18.08 -51.58
CA THR A 108 -27.01 -19.41 -52.18
C THR A 108 -28.29 -20.21 -51.99
N LEU A 109 -28.95 -20.55 -53.10
CA LEU A 109 -30.12 -21.41 -53.14
C LEU A 109 -29.68 -22.84 -53.44
N GLY A 110 -30.03 -23.80 -52.57
CA GLY A 110 -29.72 -25.22 -52.77
C GLY A 110 -30.99 -26.04 -52.95
N ILE A 111 -30.96 -27.04 -53.83
CA ILE A 111 -32.03 -28.00 -54.07
C ILE A 111 -31.49 -29.39 -53.86
N THR A 112 -32.19 -30.18 -53.07
CA THR A 112 -31.98 -31.62 -52.97
C THR A 112 -33.32 -32.32 -53.07
N THR A 113 -33.33 -33.64 -52.92
CA THR A 113 -34.56 -34.43 -52.84
C THR A 113 -34.68 -35.11 -51.48
N ALA A 114 -35.87 -35.11 -50.89
CA ALA A 114 -36.18 -35.96 -49.74
C ALA A 114 -36.37 -37.42 -50.19
N ASP A 115 -37.03 -37.61 -51.32
CA ASP A 115 -37.26 -38.89 -51.99
C ASP A 115 -37.70 -38.68 -53.45
N GLY A 116 -37.46 -39.70 -54.28
CA GLY A 116 -37.80 -39.66 -55.70
C GLY A 116 -36.92 -38.73 -56.54
N LEU A 117 -37.04 -38.88 -57.86
CA LEU A 117 -36.19 -38.23 -58.87
C LEU A 117 -37.06 -37.57 -59.93
N GLY A 118 -36.51 -36.55 -60.58
CA GLY A 118 -37.22 -35.83 -61.65
C GLY A 118 -36.69 -34.43 -61.88
N GLY A 119 -37.39 -33.71 -62.76
CA GLY A 119 -37.07 -32.32 -63.09
C GLY A 119 -37.70 -31.34 -62.12
N TYR A 120 -37.09 -30.17 -61.96
CA TYR A 120 -37.68 -29.03 -61.26
C TYR A 120 -37.69 -27.78 -62.15
N ALA A 121 -38.67 -26.93 -61.91
CA ALA A 121 -38.75 -25.58 -62.43
C ALA A 121 -39.03 -24.63 -61.27
N PHE A 122 -38.07 -23.76 -60.95
CA PHE A 122 -38.29 -22.66 -60.04
C PHE A 122 -38.62 -21.39 -60.78
N GLN A 123 -39.50 -20.60 -60.16
CA GLN A 123 -39.66 -19.21 -60.47
C GLN A 123 -39.32 -18.40 -59.23
N LEU A 124 -38.26 -17.60 -59.34
CA LEU A 124 -37.89 -16.62 -58.33
C LEU A 124 -38.49 -15.28 -58.74
N GLN A 125 -39.50 -14.82 -58.02
CA GLN A 125 -40.15 -13.53 -58.22
C GLN A 125 -39.77 -12.60 -57.08
N SER A 126 -39.00 -11.56 -57.37
CA SER A 126 -38.64 -10.52 -56.41
C SER A 126 -39.47 -9.26 -56.65
N THR A 127 -40.05 -8.72 -55.58
CA THR A 127 -40.73 -7.43 -55.60
C THR A 127 -39.94 -6.43 -54.76
N PRO A 128 -39.61 -5.23 -55.30
CA PRO A 128 -39.06 -4.16 -54.49
C PRO A 128 -40.01 -3.87 -53.34
N SER A 129 -39.52 -4.06 -52.12
CA SER A 129 -40.03 -3.33 -50.97
C SER A 129 -39.07 -2.16 -50.76
N THR A 130 -39.62 -0.97 -50.56
CA THR A 130 -38.86 0.11 -49.92
C THR A 130 -38.23 -0.49 -48.65
N PRO A 131 -36.91 -0.38 -48.45
CA PRO A 131 -36.24 -1.07 -47.35
C PRO A 131 -36.81 -0.55 -46.03
N ALA A 132 -37.74 -1.30 -45.45
CA ALA A 132 -38.33 -1.02 -44.15
C ALA A 132 -37.40 -1.60 -43.08
N ALA A 133 -36.22 -1.01 -42.95
CA ALA A 133 -35.28 -1.01 -41.83
C ALA A 133 -33.87 -0.91 -42.42
N THR A 134 -33.19 0.20 -42.10
CA THR A 134 -31.73 0.24 -42.10
C THR A 134 -31.22 -1.02 -41.36
N PRO A 135 -30.24 -1.77 -41.90
CA PRO A 135 -29.71 -2.92 -41.18
C PRO A 135 -29.23 -2.48 -39.79
N PRO A 136 -29.36 -3.33 -38.75
CA PRO A 136 -28.94 -2.98 -37.41
C PRO A 136 -27.48 -2.52 -37.42
N GLN A 137 -27.17 -1.43 -36.72
CA GLN A 137 -25.78 -1.00 -36.54
C GLN A 137 -25.04 -2.05 -35.70
N ASP A 138 -24.00 -2.65 -36.25
CA ASP A 138 -23.20 -3.65 -35.54
C ASP A 138 -22.25 -2.97 -34.54
N LEU A 139 -22.41 -3.35 -33.27
CA LEU A 139 -21.59 -2.89 -32.17
C LEU A 139 -20.50 -3.90 -31.79
N GLY A 140 -20.49 -5.09 -32.39
CA GLY A 140 -19.51 -6.14 -32.11
C GLY A 140 -19.68 -6.81 -30.75
N VAL A 141 -18.58 -7.32 -30.21
CA VAL A 141 -18.53 -7.87 -28.84
C VAL A 141 -18.46 -6.69 -27.87
N VAL A 142 -19.37 -6.65 -26.91
CA VAL A 142 -19.51 -5.51 -25.99
C VAL A 142 -19.41 -5.97 -24.54
N ASP A 143 -18.48 -5.35 -23.81
CA ASP A 143 -18.45 -5.24 -22.35
C ASP A 143 -19.22 -3.99 -21.90
N LEU A 144 -18.86 -2.80 -22.37
CA LEU A 144 -19.54 -1.53 -22.16
C LEU A 144 -19.36 -0.64 -23.39
N ARG A 145 -20.47 -0.12 -23.92
CA ARG A 145 -20.43 0.86 -25.01
C ARG A 145 -21.52 1.91 -24.88
N SER A 146 -21.16 3.16 -25.07
CA SER A 146 -22.09 4.28 -25.17
C SER A 146 -22.11 4.80 -26.61
N ILE A 147 -23.29 4.86 -27.22
CA ILE A 147 -23.48 5.35 -28.60
C ILE A 147 -24.50 6.47 -28.57
N ALA A 148 -24.20 7.57 -29.26
CA ALA A 148 -25.19 8.63 -29.48
C ALA A 148 -26.32 8.11 -30.36
N ILE A 149 -27.56 8.36 -29.94
CA ILE A 149 -28.76 8.02 -30.70
C ILE A 149 -29.49 9.30 -31.09
N GLU A 150 -29.75 9.43 -32.39
CA GLU A 150 -30.40 10.61 -32.95
C GLU A 150 -31.91 10.62 -32.68
N GLN A 151 -32.49 11.82 -32.67
CA GLN A 151 -33.94 11.98 -32.59
C GLN A 151 -34.60 11.28 -33.77
N THR A 152 -35.57 10.42 -33.50
CA THR A 152 -36.26 9.67 -34.55
C THR A 152 -37.70 9.38 -34.16
N SER A 153 -38.61 9.51 -35.13
CA SER A 153 -39.98 8.99 -35.02
C SER A 153 -40.06 7.50 -35.32
N GLY A 154 -38.98 6.89 -35.81
CA GLY A 154 -38.88 5.49 -36.22
C GLY A 154 -38.12 4.60 -35.23
N GLU A 155 -37.71 3.43 -35.71
CA GLU A 155 -36.97 2.44 -34.93
C GLU A 155 -35.48 2.51 -35.26
N GLN A 156 -34.63 2.45 -34.23
CA GLN A 156 -33.20 2.25 -34.36
C GLN A 156 -32.84 0.85 -33.86
N TRP A 157 -32.03 0.13 -34.62
CA TRP A 157 -31.65 -1.25 -34.33
C TRP A 157 -30.14 -1.35 -34.20
N PHE A 158 -29.69 -2.07 -33.17
CA PHE A 158 -28.28 -2.33 -32.92
C PHE A 158 -28.07 -3.83 -32.73
N ALA A 159 -27.04 -4.38 -33.37
CA ALA A 159 -26.60 -5.75 -33.16
C ALA A 159 -25.44 -5.77 -32.17
N VAL A 160 -25.48 -6.68 -31.21
CA VAL A 160 -24.46 -6.82 -30.16
C VAL A 160 -24.18 -8.30 -29.93
N LYS A 161 -22.95 -8.60 -29.55
CA LYS A 161 -22.55 -9.93 -29.08
C LYS A 161 -22.14 -9.84 -27.60
N ALA A 162 -22.78 -10.65 -26.77
CA ALA A 162 -22.48 -10.73 -25.34
C ALA A 162 -21.04 -11.23 -25.13
N THR A 163 -20.26 -10.53 -24.32
CA THR A 163 -18.89 -10.93 -23.99
C THR A 163 -18.83 -11.96 -22.85
N ARG A 164 -19.86 -12.04 -22.00
CA ARG A 164 -19.88 -12.78 -20.74
C ARG A 164 -21.27 -13.38 -20.47
N SER A 165 -21.31 -14.53 -19.81
CA SER A 165 -22.55 -15.09 -19.28
C SER A 165 -23.00 -14.29 -18.06
N GLY A 166 -24.27 -13.87 -18.04
CA GLY A 166 -24.81 -13.02 -16.98
C GLY A 166 -25.82 -12.00 -17.51
N TRP A 167 -25.95 -10.85 -16.85
CA TRP A 167 -26.88 -9.83 -17.34
C TRP A 167 -26.28 -9.05 -18.51
N PHE A 168 -27.07 -8.94 -19.57
CA PHE A 168 -26.92 -7.93 -20.61
C PHE A 168 -27.92 -6.81 -20.34
N THR A 169 -27.42 -5.58 -20.28
CA THR A 169 -28.19 -4.36 -20.00
C THR A 169 -28.15 -3.45 -21.22
N ALA A 170 -29.30 -2.93 -21.62
CA ALA A 170 -29.40 -1.78 -22.52
C ALA A 170 -30.19 -0.68 -21.84
N GLN A 171 -29.66 0.55 -21.82
CA GLN A 171 -30.29 1.71 -21.21
C GLN A 171 -30.10 2.96 -22.06
N THR A 172 -31.19 3.68 -22.30
CA THR A 172 -31.13 5.03 -22.88
C THR A 172 -31.02 6.11 -21.80
N VAL A 173 -30.19 7.11 -22.02
CA VAL A 173 -30.01 8.28 -21.14
C VAL A 173 -30.02 9.56 -21.98
N THR A 174 -30.70 10.62 -21.54
CA THR A 174 -30.66 11.92 -22.25
C THR A 174 -29.32 12.60 -22.01
N THR A 175 -28.70 13.19 -23.05
CA THR A 175 -27.31 13.69 -22.94
C THR A 175 -27.16 14.95 -22.08
N ASN A 176 -28.26 15.65 -21.74
CA ASN A 176 -28.22 16.96 -21.09
C ASN A 176 -29.36 17.22 -20.09
N ASN A 177 -30.00 16.18 -19.52
CA ASN A 177 -31.23 16.33 -18.72
C ASN A 177 -32.35 17.13 -19.43
N ALA A 178 -32.32 17.18 -20.77
CA ALA A 178 -33.34 17.86 -21.55
C ALA A 178 -34.70 17.22 -21.31
N ALA A 179 -35.75 18.04 -21.14
CA ALA A 179 -37.11 17.56 -21.01
C ALA A 179 -37.54 16.82 -22.29
N GLY A 180 -37.45 15.49 -22.28
CA GLY A 180 -37.70 14.62 -23.43
C GLY A 180 -37.52 13.15 -23.08
N SER A 181 -38.07 12.26 -23.91
CA SER A 181 -37.97 10.81 -23.72
C SER A 181 -36.64 10.30 -24.27
N ALA A 182 -35.88 9.58 -23.45
CA ALA A 182 -34.62 8.94 -23.84
C ALA A 182 -34.81 7.80 -24.86
N GLY A 183 -36.05 7.34 -25.04
CA GLY A 183 -36.41 6.20 -25.87
C GLY A 183 -36.88 4.99 -25.04
N GLN A 184 -37.54 4.05 -25.71
CA GLN A 184 -37.96 2.76 -25.15
C GLN A 184 -37.04 1.67 -25.69
N ILE A 185 -36.64 0.73 -24.83
CA ILE A 185 -35.78 -0.40 -25.17
C ILE A 185 -36.61 -1.68 -25.32
N GLN A 186 -36.31 -2.46 -26.36
CA GLN A 186 -36.66 -3.87 -26.45
C GLN A 186 -35.43 -4.71 -26.80
N LEU A 187 -35.23 -5.82 -26.11
CA LEU A 187 -34.19 -6.81 -26.41
C LEU A 187 -34.78 -8.02 -27.13
N ARG A 188 -34.12 -8.47 -28.20
CA ARG A 188 -34.57 -9.56 -29.07
C ARG A 188 -33.42 -10.50 -29.43
N SER A 189 -33.76 -11.71 -29.85
CA SER A 189 -32.78 -12.64 -30.41
C SER A 189 -32.22 -12.09 -31.73
N ALA A 190 -31.08 -12.62 -32.19
CA ALA A 190 -30.51 -12.31 -33.50
C ALA A 190 -31.48 -12.57 -34.68
N SER A 191 -32.44 -13.49 -34.52
CA SER A 191 -33.49 -13.77 -35.50
C SER A 191 -34.72 -12.84 -35.41
N GLY A 192 -34.69 -11.84 -34.51
CA GLY A 192 -35.78 -10.88 -34.28
C GLY A 192 -36.90 -11.37 -33.35
N GLY A 193 -36.79 -12.60 -32.83
CA GLY A 193 -37.72 -13.20 -31.88
C GLY A 193 -37.67 -12.52 -30.51
N ALA A 194 -38.77 -12.63 -29.75
CA ALA A 194 -38.81 -12.16 -28.38
C ALA A 194 -37.91 -13.04 -27.49
N LEU A 195 -37.21 -12.42 -26.53
CA LEU A 195 -36.44 -13.11 -25.50
C LEU A 195 -37.31 -13.33 -24.27
N SER A 196 -37.15 -14.47 -23.61
CA SER A 196 -37.80 -14.75 -22.33
C SER A 196 -37.02 -14.09 -21.18
N GLY A 197 -37.72 -13.68 -20.12
CA GLY A 197 -37.07 -13.16 -18.89
C GLY A 197 -36.47 -11.76 -19.02
N VAL A 198 -36.82 -10.99 -20.06
CA VAL A 198 -36.43 -9.59 -20.17
C VAL A 198 -37.15 -8.77 -19.10
N VAL A 199 -36.39 -8.07 -18.28
CA VAL A 199 -36.89 -7.15 -17.25
C VAL A 199 -36.71 -5.73 -17.76
N THR A 200 -37.81 -4.98 -17.91
CA THR A 200 -37.77 -3.58 -18.33
C THR A 200 -38.15 -2.64 -17.19
N THR A 201 -37.53 -1.47 -17.12
CA THR A 201 -37.98 -0.41 -16.20
C THR A 201 -39.40 0.06 -16.55
N ALA A 202 -40.11 0.64 -15.58
CA ALA A 202 -41.50 1.08 -15.77
C ALA A 202 -41.67 2.13 -16.89
N ASN A 203 -40.64 2.95 -17.12
CA ASN A 203 -40.57 3.93 -18.20
C ASN A 203 -39.96 3.34 -19.49
N GLY A 204 -39.63 2.05 -19.53
CA GLY A 204 -39.04 1.32 -20.65
C GLY A 204 -37.68 1.80 -21.14
N THR A 205 -37.01 2.74 -20.44
CA THR A 205 -35.71 3.27 -20.85
C THR A 205 -34.55 2.30 -20.58
N ARG A 206 -34.79 1.20 -19.87
CA ARG A 206 -33.80 0.15 -19.61
C ARG A 206 -34.43 -1.23 -19.75
N ALA A 207 -33.65 -2.17 -20.27
CA ALA A 207 -33.95 -3.58 -20.30
C ALA A 207 -32.73 -4.42 -19.89
N ASP A 208 -32.95 -5.42 -19.06
CA ASP A 208 -31.96 -6.41 -18.62
C ASP A 208 -32.42 -7.82 -19.02
N VAL A 209 -31.51 -8.67 -19.49
CA VAL A 209 -31.79 -10.08 -19.82
C VAL A 209 -30.59 -10.96 -19.50
N LEU A 210 -30.83 -12.19 -19.06
CA LEU A 210 -29.77 -13.17 -18.84
C LEU A 210 -29.31 -13.77 -20.18
N VAL A 211 -28.01 -13.77 -20.43
CA VAL A 211 -27.39 -14.25 -21.67
C VAL A 211 -26.22 -15.19 -21.37
N GLN A 212 -25.81 -15.96 -22.37
CA GLN A 212 -24.54 -16.68 -22.37
C GLN A 212 -23.47 -15.92 -23.15
N ALA A 213 -22.20 -16.12 -22.77
CA ALA A 213 -21.08 -15.56 -23.52
C ALA A 213 -21.15 -16.01 -24.99
N GLY A 214 -21.06 -15.04 -25.91
CA GLY A 214 -21.15 -15.27 -27.35
C GLY A 214 -22.56 -15.16 -27.94
N ASP A 215 -23.61 -15.04 -27.13
CA ASP A 215 -24.97 -14.82 -27.62
C ASP A 215 -25.06 -13.53 -28.44
N SER A 216 -25.81 -13.58 -29.55
CA SER A 216 -26.06 -12.42 -30.41
C SER A 216 -27.47 -11.88 -30.18
N LEU A 217 -27.57 -10.58 -29.90
CA LEU A 217 -28.82 -9.90 -29.54
C LEU A 217 -29.07 -8.72 -30.48
N LEU A 218 -30.34 -8.34 -30.57
CA LEU A 218 -30.78 -7.10 -31.19
C LEU A 218 -31.35 -6.17 -30.12
N VAL A 219 -30.84 -4.94 -30.09
CA VAL A 219 -31.38 -3.85 -29.27
C VAL A 219 -32.21 -2.96 -30.16
N LYS A 220 -33.50 -2.84 -29.85
CA LYS A 220 -34.43 -1.94 -30.53
C LYS A 220 -34.68 -0.73 -29.65
N VAL A 221 -34.47 0.46 -30.21
CA VAL A 221 -34.76 1.74 -29.57
C VAL A 221 -35.86 2.45 -30.35
N THR A 222 -36.91 2.94 -29.66
CA THR A 222 -38.01 3.71 -30.27
C THR A 222 -38.37 4.93 -29.44
N GLY A 223 -39.04 5.93 -30.02
CA GLY A 223 -39.61 7.05 -29.26
C GLY A 223 -38.56 7.98 -28.63
N VAL A 224 -37.43 8.15 -29.31
CA VAL A 224 -36.35 9.06 -28.93
C VAL A 224 -36.74 10.47 -29.37
N THR A 225 -37.16 11.32 -28.44
CA THR A 225 -37.64 12.68 -28.75
C THR A 225 -36.63 13.78 -28.41
N ALA A 226 -35.49 13.40 -27.82
CA ALA A 226 -34.38 14.28 -27.50
C ALA A 226 -33.04 13.57 -27.79
N ALA A 227 -31.97 14.34 -28.00
CA ALA A 227 -30.63 13.78 -28.17
C ALA A 227 -30.28 12.93 -26.93
N SER A 228 -29.97 11.66 -27.16
CA SER A 228 -29.81 10.66 -26.12
C SER A 228 -28.59 9.77 -26.42
N GLN A 229 -28.18 8.98 -25.43
CA GLN A 229 -27.19 7.93 -25.58
C GLN A 229 -27.84 6.59 -25.28
N LEU A 230 -27.52 5.58 -26.09
CA LEU A 230 -27.72 4.18 -25.78
C LEU A 230 -26.45 3.66 -25.10
N LYS A 231 -26.59 3.23 -23.86
CA LYS A 231 -25.60 2.42 -23.14
C LYS A 231 -25.97 0.95 -23.28
N VAL A 232 -25.03 0.15 -23.76
CA VAL A 232 -25.12 -1.31 -23.76
C VAL A 232 -23.98 -1.88 -22.94
N ALA A 233 -24.29 -2.84 -22.07
CA ALA A 233 -23.34 -3.36 -21.11
C ALA A 233 -23.57 -4.84 -20.82
N ASN A 234 -22.49 -5.57 -20.61
CA ASN A 234 -22.47 -6.96 -20.18
C ASN A 234 -21.40 -7.13 -19.08
N LEU A 235 -21.60 -6.35 -18.02
CA LEU A 235 -20.68 -6.15 -16.91
C LEU A 235 -21.03 -6.98 -15.67
N VAL A 236 -22.08 -7.80 -15.71
CA VAL A 236 -22.51 -8.57 -14.53
C VAL A 236 -22.53 -10.05 -14.84
N SER A 237 -21.85 -10.85 -14.01
CA SER A 237 -21.92 -12.32 -14.04
C SER A 237 -22.41 -12.88 -12.69
N PHE A 238 -22.86 -14.13 -12.71
CA PHE A 238 -23.35 -14.82 -11.53
C PHE A 238 -22.66 -16.17 -11.38
N SER A 239 -22.26 -16.50 -10.16
CA SER A 239 -21.73 -17.81 -9.78
C SER A 239 -22.16 -18.15 -8.36
N GLY A 240 -23.07 -19.11 -8.21
CA GLY A 240 -23.65 -19.47 -6.91
C GLY A 240 -24.34 -18.29 -6.23
N ASP A 241 -23.90 -17.94 -5.02
CA ASP A 241 -24.37 -16.82 -4.20
C ASP A 241 -23.57 -15.52 -4.44
N THR A 242 -22.73 -15.49 -5.47
CA THR A 242 -21.88 -14.35 -5.80
C THR A 242 -22.30 -13.71 -7.12
N ALA A 243 -22.56 -12.41 -7.10
CA ALA A 243 -22.70 -11.58 -8.30
C ALA A 243 -21.40 -10.80 -8.51
N THR A 244 -20.79 -10.86 -9.69
CA THR A 244 -19.57 -10.08 -10.00
C THR A 244 -19.93 -8.94 -10.92
N VAL A 245 -19.51 -7.71 -10.58
CA VAL A 245 -19.63 -6.51 -11.39
C VAL A 245 -18.24 -6.11 -11.90
N PHE A 246 -18.06 -6.13 -13.21
CA PHE A 246 -16.80 -5.83 -13.87
C PHE A 246 -16.74 -4.35 -14.30
N GLY A 247 -15.55 -3.78 -14.21
CA GLY A 247 -15.12 -2.59 -14.94
C GLY A 247 -14.66 -2.94 -16.36
N THR A 248 -13.83 -2.08 -16.91
CA THR A 248 -13.31 -2.07 -18.26
C THR A 248 -11.78 -2.06 -18.23
N ALA A 249 -11.11 -1.77 -19.35
CA ALA A 249 -9.65 -1.70 -19.39
C ALA A 249 -9.10 -0.30 -19.08
N GLY A 250 -9.96 0.68 -18.78
CA GLY A 250 -9.56 2.01 -18.33
C GLY A 250 -10.29 2.37 -17.04
N ASP A 251 -9.98 3.55 -16.50
CA ASP A 251 -10.44 3.98 -15.18
C ASP A 251 -11.97 3.89 -14.99
N ASP A 252 -12.40 3.06 -14.05
CA ASP A 252 -13.79 2.90 -13.67
C ASP A 252 -14.09 3.48 -12.29
N THR A 253 -15.36 3.85 -12.09
CA THR A 253 -15.86 4.32 -10.80
C THR A 253 -17.06 3.49 -10.37
N PHE A 254 -16.93 2.90 -9.18
CA PHE A 254 -17.96 2.10 -8.51
C PHE A 254 -18.56 2.89 -7.35
N GLU A 255 -19.88 3.03 -7.34
CA GLU A 255 -20.62 3.47 -6.15
C GLU A 255 -21.37 2.27 -5.56
N VAL A 256 -21.12 1.98 -4.30
CA VAL A 256 -21.61 0.77 -3.65
C VAL A 256 -22.39 1.09 -2.39
N GLN A 257 -23.52 0.43 -2.21
CA GLN A 257 -24.28 0.44 -0.96
C GLN A 257 -24.47 -1.00 -0.49
N ILE A 258 -23.99 -1.33 0.71
CA ILE A 258 -24.16 -2.66 1.31
C ILE A 258 -25.45 -2.72 2.15
N GLY A 259 -26.00 -3.92 2.35
CA GLY A 259 -27.20 -4.15 3.16
C GLY A 259 -28.03 -5.32 2.65
N GLY A 260 -29.31 -5.37 3.04
CA GLY A 260 -30.24 -6.42 2.57
C GLY A 260 -30.50 -6.40 1.06
N SER A 261 -30.29 -5.26 0.42
CA SER A 261 -30.22 -5.12 -1.03
C SER A 261 -28.95 -4.36 -1.38
N GLN A 262 -27.97 -5.08 -1.91
CA GLN A 262 -26.66 -4.55 -2.27
C GLN A 262 -26.78 -3.83 -3.61
N ARG A 263 -26.45 -2.53 -3.66
CA ARG A 263 -26.51 -1.73 -4.89
C ARG A 263 -25.09 -1.43 -5.35
N VAL A 264 -24.82 -1.64 -6.64
CA VAL A 264 -23.55 -1.25 -7.29
C VAL A 264 -23.88 -0.43 -8.54
N THR A 265 -23.32 0.76 -8.63
CA THR A 265 -23.38 1.58 -9.85
C THR A 265 -22.00 1.62 -10.48
N VAL A 266 -21.90 1.28 -11.76
CA VAL A 266 -20.68 1.38 -12.58
C VAL A 266 -21.03 2.00 -13.92
N ALA A 267 -20.22 2.94 -14.41
CA ALA A 267 -20.49 3.69 -15.65
C ALA A 267 -21.91 4.31 -15.73
N GLY A 268 -22.52 4.65 -14.58
CA GLY A 268 -23.88 5.16 -14.45
C GLY A 268 -25.00 4.11 -14.59
N LEU A 269 -24.67 2.83 -14.70
CA LEU A 269 -25.61 1.71 -14.68
C LEU A 269 -25.71 1.16 -13.26
N SER A 270 -26.90 1.19 -12.65
CA SER A 270 -27.12 0.75 -11.27
C SER A 270 -27.71 -0.66 -11.22
N TYR A 271 -27.07 -1.58 -10.51
CA TYR A 271 -27.49 -2.95 -10.29
C TYR A 271 -27.88 -3.16 -8.83
N SER A 272 -28.91 -3.95 -8.58
CA SER A 272 -29.41 -4.25 -7.23
C SER A 272 -29.49 -5.74 -7.02
N PHE A 273 -28.83 -6.23 -5.97
CA PHE A 273 -28.72 -7.64 -5.64
C PHE A 273 -29.34 -7.91 -4.28
N ASN A 274 -30.36 -8.77 -4.23
CA ASN A 274 -30.95 -9.17 -2.95
C ASN A 274 -29.94 -10.04 -2.19
N ALA A 275 -29.55 -9.63 -0.98
CA ALA A 275 -28.51 -10.31 -0.23
C ALA A 275 -28.92 -11.71 0.28
N SER A 276 -30.21 -12.04 0.20
CA SER A 276 -30.75 -13.36 0.48
C SER A 276 -30.46 -14.37 -0.65
N GLN A 277 -30.22 -13.87 -1.86
CA GLN A 277 -29.86 -14.66 -3.04
C GLN A 277 -28.37 -14.55 -3.36
N TYR A 278 -27.86 -13.31 -3.36
CA TYR A 278 -26.46 -13.03 -3.62
C TYR A 278 -25.83 -12.44 -2.36
N ARG A 279 -25.34 -13.30 -1.47
CA ARG A 279 -24.73 -12.89 -0.21
C ARG A 279 -23.49 -12.03 -0.44
N THR A 280 -22.75 -12.33 -1.51
CA THR A 280 -21.52 -11.65 -1.89
C THR A 280 -21.71 -10.92 -3.23
N VAL A 281 -21.25 -9.66 -3.29
CA VAL A 281 -21.04 -8.96 -4.56
C VAL A 281 -19.55 -8.71 -4.72
N ALA A 282 -18.97 -9.21 -5.80
CA ALA A 282 -17.58 -8.99 -6.17
C ALA A 282 -17.48 -7.81 -7.15
N LEU A 283 -16.49 -6.94 -6.95
CA LEU A 283 -16.11 -5.90 -7.89
C LEU A 283 -14.78 -6.31 -8.53
N ASP A 284 -14.67 -6.10 -9.84
CA ASP A 284 -13.43 -6.33 -10.58
C ASP A 284 -13.16 -5.07 -11.40
N GLY A 285 -12.20 -4.24 -10.98
CA GLY A 285 -11.83 -3.03 -11.73
C GLY A 285 -11.17 -3.34 -13.08
N ALA A 286 -10.61 -4.54 -13.22
CA ALA A 286 -9.84 -5.00 -14.36
C ALA A 286 -8.57 -4.18 -14.63
N GLY A 287 -8.60 -3.14 -15.46
CA GLY A 287 -7.41 -2.35 -15.76
C GLY A 287 -7.73 -0.86 -15.79
N GLY A 288 -6.74 -0.04 -15.48
CA GLY A 288 -6.95 1.39 -15.25
C GLY A 288 -6.56 1.75 -13.83
N VAL A 289 -6.94 2.94 -13.39
CA VAL A 289 -6.94 3.35 -11.99
C VAL A 289 -8.39 3.42 -11.54
N ASP A 290 -8.82 2.40 -10.80
CA ASP A 290 -10.21 2.19 -10.47
C ASP A 290 -10.54 2.76 -9.08
N THR A 291 -11.73 3.35 -8.98
CA THR A 291 -12.21 4.01 -7.77
C THR A 291 -13.47 3.34 -7.24
N ALA A 292 -13.57 3.11 -5.94
CA ALA A 292 -14.80 2.68 -5.27
C ALA A 292 -15.17 3.56 -4.09
N THR A 293 -16.43 4.00 -4.04
CA THR A 293 -17.04 4.62 -2.86
C THR A 293 -18.10 3.69 -2.29
N VAL A 294 -17.94 3.29 -1.04
CA VAL A 294 -18.80 2.31 -0.37
C VAL A 294 -19.55 2.96 0.79
N GLN A 295 -20.86 2.80 0.83
CA GLN A 295 -21.73 3.20 1.93
C GLN A 295 -22.11 1.97 2.74
N GLY A 296 -21.69 1.98 4.01
CA GLY A 296 -22.05 1.00 5.04
C GLY A 296 -23.51 1.09 5.48
N THR A 297 -23.86 0.37 6.54
CA THR A 297 -25.22 0.33 7.10
C THR A 297 -25.29 1.13 8.39
N LEU A 298 -26.36 0.94 9.19
CA LEU A 298 -26.43 1.46 10.57
C LEU A 298 -25.98 0.40 11.60
N GLY A 299 -25.64 -0.80 11.12
CA GLY A 299 -25.20 -1.93 11.92
C GLY A 299 -23.68 -2.01 12.00
N LYS A 300 -23.16 -3.04 12.69
CA LYS A 300 -21.71 -3.28 12.74
C LYS A 300 -21.22 -3.89 11.43
N GLU A 301 -20.22 -3.23 10.84
CA GLU A 301 -19.44 -3.71 9.70
C GLU A 301 -17.98 -4.00 10.07
N THR A 302 -17.38 -4.96 9.36
CA THR A 302 -15.94 -5.22 9.41
C THR A 302 -15.32 -5.05 8.02
N VAL A 303 -14.21 -4.33 7.95
CA VAL A 303 -13.48 -4.02 6.72
C VAL A 303 -12.07 -4.57 6.77
N ILE A 304 -11.61 -5.11 5.65
CA ILE A 304 -10.20 -5.35 5.36
C ILE A 304 -9.88 -4.61 4.06
N ALA A 305 -8.86 -3.76 4.05
CA ALA A 305 -8.40 -3.07 2.85
C ALA A 305 -6.89 -3.27 2.66
N SER A 306 -6.50 -3.57 1.44
CA SER A 306 -5.12 -3.76 1.02
C SER A 306 -4.91 -3.02 -0.32
N PRO A 307 -3.68 -2.83 -0.79
CA PRO A 307 -3.46 -2.22 -2.09
C PRO A 307 -4.17 -3.02 -3.19
N GLY A 308 -5.03 -2.34 -3.96
CA GLY A 308 -5.78 -2.95 -5.06
C GLY A 308 -6.99 -3.81 -4.66
N SER A 309 -7.35 -3.92 -3.37
CA SER A 309 -8.50 -4.74 -2.95
C SER A 309 -9.09 -4.32 -1.60
N PHE A 310 -10.38 -4.57 -1.42
CA PHE A 310 -11.03 -4.44 -0.12
C PHE A 310 -12.15 -5.47 0.03
N ALA A 311 -12.49 -5.76 1.29
CA ALA A 311 -13.68 -6.51 1.65
C ALA A 311 -14.42 -5.79 2.77
N ILE A 312 -15.72 -5.59 2.61
CA ILE A 312 -16.62 -5.12 3.68
C ILE A 312 -17.68 -6.18 3.94
N GLN A 313 -17.93 -6.46 5.21
CA GLN A 313 -18.87 -7.46 5.66
C GLN A 313 -19.86 -6.84 6.64
N ALA A 314 -21.15 -6.85 6.26
CA ALA A 314 -22.27 -6.54 7.13
C ALA A 314 -23.01 -7.83 7.54
N SER A 315 -23.95 -7.73 8.48
CA SER A 315 -24.83 -8.84 8.86
C SER A 315 -25.61 -9.45 7.69
N THR A 316 -25.94 -8.63 6.68
CA THR A 316 -26.81 -9.00 5.55
C THR A 316 -26.09 -9.10 4.21
N GLY A 317 -25.05 -8.29 3.94
CA GLY A 317 -24.30 -8.27 2.66
C GLY A 317 -22.79 -8.40 2.84
N LYS A 318 -22.07 -8.74 1.76
CA LYS A 318 -20.60 -8.76 1.69
C LYS A 318 -20.19 -8.18 0.33
N ILE A 319 -19.31 -7.18 0.33
CA ILE A 319 -18.64 -6.72 -0.89
C ILE A 319 -17.18 -7.16 -0.82
N VAL A 320 -16.67 -7.72 -1.91
CA VAL A 320 -15.25 -7.97 -2.11
C VAL A 320 -14.81 -7.30 -3.39
N SER A 321 -13.55 -6.90 -3.49
CA SER A 321 -13.03 -6.30 -4.71
C SER A 321 -11.65 -6.81 -5.07
N GLN A 322 -11.30 -6.66 -6.35
CA GLN A 322 -9.96 -6.80 -6.88
C GLN A 322 -9.73 -5.72 -7.95
N GLY A 323 -8.48 -5.28 -8.08
CA GLY A 323 -8.10 -4.23 -9.01
C GLY A 323 -8.81 -2.91 -8.73
N ILE A 324 -8.93 -2.51 -7.46
CA ILE A 324 -9.47 -1.19 -7.07
C ILE A 324 -8.39 -0.45 -6.29
N GLU A 325 -7.80 0.57 -6.90
CA GLU A 325 -6.68 1.32 -6.34
C GLU A 325 -7.11 2.39 -5.33
N LEU A 326 -8.25 3.04 -5.58
CA LEU A 326 -8.72 4.16 -4.76
C LEU A 326 -10.05 3.81 -4.10
N VAL A 327 -10.07 3.61 -2.79
CA VAL A 327 -11.28 3.25 -2.06
C VAL A 327 -11.58 4.24 -0.94
N THR A 328 -12.86 4.63 -0.84
CA THR A 328 -13.43 5.29 0.34
C THR A 328 -14.60 4.48 0.87
N ILE A 329 -14.53 4.08 2.13
CA ILE A 329 -15.58 3.31 2.81
C ILE A 329 -16.14 4.13 3.97
N HIS A 330 -17.42 4.43 3.93
CA HIS A 330 -18.15 5.07 5.02
C HIS A 330 -18.83 4.00 5.88
N GLY A 331 -18.60 4.01 7.19
CA GLY A 331 -19.22 3.05 8.12
C GLY A 331 -20.74 3.15 8.12
N GLY A 332 -21.30 4.36 7.99
CA GLY A 332 -22.75 4.60 8.00
C GLY A 332 -23.34 4.63 9.41
N GLY A 333 -22.60 4.17 10.41
CA GLY A 333 -22.92 4.17 11.84
C GLY A 333 -22.96 2.74 12.37
N GLY A 334 -22.73 2.56 13.67
CA GLY A 334 -22.50 1.24 14.25
C GLY A 334 -21.13 1.18 14.92
N ALA A 335 -20.78 0.02 15.48
CA ALA A 335 -19.47 -0.22 16.09
C ALA A 335 -18.53 -0.86 15.06
N ASP A 336 -18.24 -0.11 14.00
CA ASP A 336 -17.52 -0.60 12.81
C ASP A 336 -16.02 -0.75 13.07
N GLN A 337 -15.41 -1.74 12.41
CA GLN A 337 -14.00 -2.08 12.55
C GLN A 337 -13.32 -2.17 11.18
N ALA A 338 -12.13 -1.60 11.04
CA ALA A 338 -11.34 -1.69 9.80
C ALA A 338 -9.92 -2.16 10.10
N THR A 339 -9.39 -3.01 9.21
CA THR A 339 -7.97 -3.37 9.15
C THR A 339 -7.43 -2.95 7.79
N MET A 340 -6.31 -2.25 7.76
CA MET A 340 -5.66 -1.76 6.53
C MET A 340 -4.22 -2.24 6.44
N TYR A 341 -3.76 -2.52 5.23
CA TYR A 341 -2.40 -3.00 4.94
C TYR A 341 -1.73 -2.11 3.88
N ASP A 342 -0.41 -1.97 3.98
CA ASP A 342 0.51 -1.28 3.08
C ASP A 342 0.94 -2.12 1.87
N ASP A 343 1.78 -1.54 1.00
CA ASP A 343 2.66 -2.30 0.11
C ASP A 343 4.15 -2.03 0.45
N SER A 344 5.07 -2.55 -0.37
CA SER A 344 6.51 -2.43 -0.12
C SER A 344 7.10 -1.04 -0.43
N SER A 345 6.27 -0.02 -0.64
CA SER A 345 6.69 1.33 -0.97
C SER A 345 6.50 2.26 0.22
N ASN A 346 7.07 3.47 0.16
CA ASN A 346 6.93 4.43 1.26
C ASN A 346 5.49 4.95 1.32
N ASP A 347 4.80 4.57 2.38
CA ASP A 347 3.40 4.83 2.59
C ASP A 347 3.15 5.91 3.65
N LEU A 348 2.00 6.57 3.51
CA LEU A 348 1.53 7.61 4.40
C LEU A 348 0.19 7.20 5.01
N LEU A 349 0.16 7.08 6.32
CA LEU A 349 -1.06 7.01 7.12
C LEU A 349 -1.42 8.40 7.65
N GLN A 350 -2.62 8.87 7.35
CA GLN A 350 -3.21 10.08 7.92
C GLN A 350 -4.46 9.72 8.72
N ALA A 351 -4.53 10.17 9.97
CA ALA A 351 -5.71 10.02 10.81
C ALA A 351 -6.20 11.38 11.32
N ASP A 352 -7.43 11.72 10.96
CA ASP A 352 -8.16 12.92 11.37
C ASP A 352 -9.41 12.49 12.17
N GLY A 353 -9.20 12.04 13.41
CA GLY A 353 -10.25 11.37 14.18
C GLY A 353 -10.77 10.12 13.45
N PRO A 354 -12.08 9.92 13.27
CA PRO A 354 -12.63 8.72 12.63
C PRO A 354 -12.47 8.67 11.10
N ASP A 355 -11.72 9.60 10.50
CA ASP A 355 -11.33 9.61 9.09
C ASP A 355 -9.87 9.16 8.98
N VAL A 356 -9.65 7.94 8.48
CA VAL A 356 -8.32 7.34 8.37
C VAL A 356 -8.03 7.00 6.93
N ARG A 357 -6.88 7.45 6.44
CA ARG A 357 -6.42 7.20 5.08
C ARG A 357 -5.00 6.62 5.10
N LEU A 358 -4.84 5.43 4.56
CA LEU A 358 -3.54 4.87 4.20
C LEU A 358 -3.34 5.04 2.69
N SER A 359 -2.20 5.55 2.26
CA SER A 359 -1.90 5.73 0.83
C SER A 359 -0.44 5.58 0.49
N GLY A 360 -0.19 4.90 -0.62
CA GLY A 360 1.09 4.82 -1.32
C GLY A 360 1.05 5.49 -2.70
N PRO A 361 2.09 5.29 -3.53
CA PRO A 361 2.18 5.86 -4.87
C PRO A 361 1.07 5.42 -5.83
N ARG A 362 0.46 4.24 -5.60
CA ARG A 362 -0.50 3.61 -6.52
C ARG A 362 -1.85 3.26 -5.91
N PHE A 363 -2.05 3.46 -4.61
CA PHE A 363 -3.30 3.13 -3.94
C PHE A 363 -3.64 4.15 -2.85
N ALA A 364 -4.92 4.23 -2.52
CA ALA A 364 -5.38 4.97 -1.35
C ALA A 364 -6.60 4.28 -0.75
N ASN A 365 -6.45 3.79 0.48
CA ASN A 365 -7.50 3.18 1.27
C ASN A 365 -7.96 4.17 2.34
N ARG A 366 -9.21 4.63 2.26
CA ARG A 366 -9.81 5.56 3.22
C ARG A 366 -11.04 4.94 3.88
N VAL A 367 -11.09 5.00 5.21
CA VAL A 367 -12.23 4.58 6.01
C VAL A 367 -12.73 5.75 6.85
N VAL A 368 -14.04 5.97 6.87
CA VAL A 368 -14.67 7.12 7.53
C VAL A 368 -15.77 6.67 8.48
N GLY A 369 -15.71 7.10 9.73
CA GLY A 369 -16.74 6.82 10.73
C GLY A 369 -16.61 5.45 11.41
N PHE A 370 -15.44 4.83 11.37
CA PHE A 370 -15.17 3.55 12.02
C PHE A 370 -14.82 3.76 13.49
N ALA A 371 -15.29 2.89 14.39
CA ALA A 371 -15.01 3.00 15.82
C ALA A 371 -13.61 2.46 16.18
N GLN A 372 -13.13 1.47 15.43
CA GLN A 372 -11.79 0.90 15.60
C GLN A 372 -11.12 0.75 14.24
N VAL A 373 -9.87 1.20 14.13
CA VAL A 373 -9.06 1.06 12.92
C VAL A 373 -7.69 0.51 13.28
N GLN A 374 -7.27 -0.57 12.61
CA GLN A 374 -5.91 -1.10 12.71
C GLN A 374 -5.21 -0.94 11.36
N VAL A 375 -3.95 -0.53 11.38
CA VAL A 375 -3.16 -0.31 10.17
C VAL A 375 -1.81 -1.00 10.30
N PHE A 376 -1.42 -1.80 9.32
CA PHE A 376 -0.15 -2.52 9.31
C PHE A 376 0.70 -2.03 8.14
N ALA A 377 1.89 -1.54 8.46
CA ALA A 377 2.96 -1.14 7.55
C ALA A 377 4.15 -2.12 7.67
N GLU A 378 3.93 -3.39 7.32
CA GLU A 378 4.91 -4.48 7.54
C GLU A 378 5.52 -5.00 6.23
N ALA A 379 5.09 -4.50 5.07
CA ALA A 379 5.57 -4.93 3.76
C ALA A 379 6.91 -4.27 3.36
N GLY A 380 7.39 -3.34 4.19
CA GLY A 380 8.64 -2.59 4.02
C GLY A 380 8.40 -1.27 3.31
N GLY A 381 9.37 -0.37 3.37
CA GLY A 381 9.17 1.03 3.02
C GLY A 381 9.82 1.89 4.09
N ARG A 382 9.80 3.21 3.90
CA ARG A 382 10.01 4.17 4.97
C ARG A 382 8.70 4.88 5.23
N ASP A 383 7.93 4.35 6.17
CA ASP A 383 6.52 4.67 6.32
C ASP A 383 6.29 5.73 7.39
N ARG A 384 5.29 6.58 7.17
CA ARG A 384 4.98 7.68 8.09
C ARG A 384 3.52 7.71 8.50
N VAL A 385 3.29 7.93 9.79
CA VAL A 385 2.00 8.26 10.38
C VAL A 385 1.90 9.75 10.68
N VAL A 386 0.77 10.33 10.33
CA VAL A 386 0.35 11.69 10.72
C VAL A 386 -0.98 11.60 11.46
N LEU A 387 -1.00 12.04 12.72
CA LEU A 387 -2.17 12.03 13.61
C LEU A 387 -2.61 13.46 13.93
N HIS A 388 -3.90 13.71 13.84
CA HIS A 388 -4.52 14.96 14.26
C HIS A 388 -5.58 14.71 15.32
N ASP A 389 -5.54 15.52 16.38
CA ASP A 389 -6.49 15.52 17.47
C ASP A 389 -7.95 15.77 17.04
N SER A 390 -8.85 15.48 17.96
CA SER A 390 -10.24 15.92 17.92
C SER A 390 -10.37 17.27 18.63
N VAL A 391 -11.60 17.76 18.80
CA VAL A 391 -11.88 18.95 19.64
C VAL A 391 -12.04 18.61 21.13
N GLY A 392 -11.94 17.32 21.46
CA GLY A 392 -12.05 16.79 22.82
C GLY A 392 -10.68 16.45 23.39
N ASN A 393 -10.66 15.69 24.48
CA ASN A 393 -9.39 15.22 25.03
C ASN A 393 -8.96 13.96 24.28
N ASP A 394 -7.76 14.03 23.70
CA ASP A 394 -7.15 12.97 22.93
C ASP A 394 -5.98 12.37 23.69
N ARG A 395 -5.79 11.05 23.52
CA ARG A 395 -4.60 10.34 24.04
C ARG A 395 -3.89 9.65 22.89
N VAL A 396 -2.59 9.90 22.79
CA VAL A 396 -1.66 9.25 21.87
C VAL A 396 -0.59 8.51 22.67
N ASP A 397 -0.28 7.29 22.26
CA ASP A 397 0.72 6.42 22.87
C ASP A 397 1.64 5.93 21.72
N ILE A 398 2.92 6.33 21.75
CA ILE A 398 3.88 6.13 20.66
C ILE A 398 5.00 5.23 21.18
N GLY A 399 5.08 4.01 20.67
CA GLY A 399 6.16 3.07 20.96
C GLY A 399 6.95 2.67 19.72
N LEU A 400 7.87 1.71 19.89
CA LEU A 400 8.70 1.21 18.80
C LEU A 400 7.83 0.54 17.73
N GLY A 401 7.83 1.11 16.51
CA GLY A 401 7.02 0.64 15.39
C GLY A 401 5.52 0.57 15.69
N THR A 402 5.02 1.23 16.73
CA THR A 402 3.62 1.16 17.13
C THR A 402 3.11 2.54 17.55
N VAL A 403 1.89 2.88 17.15
CA VAL A 403 1.22 4.06 17.65
C VAL A 403 -0.26 3.78 17.87
N ALA A 404 -0.77 4.20 19.02
CA ALA A 404 -2.17 4.11 19.37
C ALA A 404 -2.71 5.52 19.63
N MET A 405 -3.86 5.84 19.02
CA MET A 405 -4.63 7.05 19.29
C MET A 405 -6.02 6.65 19.77
N SER A 406 -6.51 7.31 20.82
CA SER A 406 -7.87 7.10 21.31
C SER A 406 -8.53 8.42 21.71
N ALA A 407 -9.77 8.60 21.27
CA ALA A 407 -10.57 9.79 21.52
C ALA A 407 -12.07 9.51 21.32
N ASN A 408 -12.92 9.97 22.25
CA ASN A 408 -14.39 10.04 22.12
C ASN A 408 -15.08 8.90 21.33
N GLY A 409 -14.79 7.63 21.68
CA GLY A 409 -15.44 6.45 21.07
C GLY A 409 -14.79 5.94 19.78
N TYR A 410 -13.66 6.53 19.39
CA TYR A 410 -12.78 6.09 18.32
C TYR A 410 -11.42 5.65 18.89
N ALA A 411 -10.88 4.58 18.32
CA ALA A 411 -9.51 4.12 18.58
C ALA A 411 -8.84 3.70 17.27
N MET A 412 -7.56 4.03 17.14
CA MET A 412 -6.73 3.59 16.04
C MET A 412 -5.39 3.09 16.54
N GLU A 413 -4.94 1.98 15.97
CA GLU A 413 -3.64 1.40 16.20
C GLU A 413 -2.93 1.23 14.85
N ALA A 414 -1.67 1.64 14.79
CA ALA A 414 -0.84 1.46 13.62
C ALA A 414 0.47 0.77 14.00
N PHE A 415 0.93 -0.13 13.13
CA PHE A 415 2.08 -1.02 13.35
C PHE A 415 3.05 -0.89 12.17
N GLY A 416 4.35 -0.98 12.43
CA GLY A 416 5.41 -1.04 11.41
C GLY A 416 5.90 0.30 10.86
N PHE A 417 5.36 1.43 11.31
CA PHE A 417 5.76 2.75 10.80
C PHE A 417 7.07 3.28 11.41
N ASP A 418 7.98 3.79 10.57
CA ASP A 418 9.29 4.33 10.99
C ASP A 418 9.21 5.75 11.57
N GLN A 419 8.22 6.52 11.13
CA GLN A 419 8.05 7.93 11.52
C GLN A 419 6.63 8.18 12.03
N VAL A 420 6.53 8.85 13.19
CA VAL A 420 5.26 9.26 13.78
C VAL A 420 5.24 10.76 14.00
N HIS A 421 4.22 11.42 13.48
CA HIS A 421 3.94 12.84 13.71
C HIS A 421 2.53 12.99 14.29
N ALA A 422 2.41 13.55 15.48
CA ALA A 422 1.13 13.82 16.14
C ALA A 422 0.94 15.32 16.39
N TYR A 423 -0.28 15.83 16.17
CA TYR A 423 -0.59 17.26 16.33
C TYR A 423 -1.85 17.45 17.17
N ALA A 424 -1.73 18.19 18.27
CA ALA A 424 -2.83 18.64 19.13
C ALA A 424 -3.15 20.12 18.86
N SER A 425 -3.99 20.40 17.86
CA SER A 425 -4.21 21.75 17.33
C SER A 425 -5.67 22.22 17.32
N ARG A 426 -6.61 21.35 17.69
CA ARG A 426 -8.06 21.57 17.63
C ARG A 426 -8.68 21.74 19.02
N GLY A 427 -7.85 21.75 20.06
CA GLY A 427 -8.19 22.04 21.44
C GLY A 427 -8.68 20.79 22.16
N GLY A 428 -8.60 20.81 23.48
CA GLY A 428 -8.70 19.59 24.28
C GLY A 428 -7.83 19.75 25.52
N TYR A 429 -7.72 18.68 26.29
CA TYR A 429 -6.62 18.49 27.22
C TYR A 429 -5.90 17.21 26.81
N ASP A 430 -4.93 17.38 25.93
CA ASP A 430 -4.37 16.31 25.12
C ASP A 430 -3.09 15.75 25.73
N ARG A 431 -2.93 14.44 25.61
CA ARG A 431 -1.79 13.73 26.20
C ARG A 431 -1.10 12.86 25.17
N VAL A 432 0.22 12.97 25.11
CA VAL A 432 1.08 12.04 24.37
C VAL A 432 2.04 11.32 25.32
N VAL A 433 2.23 10.02 25.09
CA VAL A 433 3.25 9.20 25.76
C VAL A 433 4.22 8.69 24.69
N PHE A 434 5.51 8.86 24.93
CA PHE A 434 6.60 8.32 24.13
C PHE A 434 7.30 7.18 24.88
N HIS A 435 7.58 6.07 24.20
CA HIS A 435 8.39 4.96 24.72
C HIS A 435 9.69 4.84 23.94
N ASP A 436 10.78 4.60 24.67
CA ASP A 436 12.13 4.39 24.15
C ASP A 436 12.29 3.10 23.34
N SER A 437 13.47 2.98 22.74
CA SER A 437 13.98 1.77 22.11
C SER A 437 15.00 1.10 23.03
N SER A 438 15.58 -0.02 22.58
CA SER A 438 16.71 -0.64 23.31
C SER A 438 18.07 0.01 23.04
N ALA A 439 18.12 0.95 22.09
CA ALA A 439 19.31 1.74 21.78
C ALA A 439 19.41 2.96 22.70
N ASP A 440 20.48 3.74 22.57
CA ASP A 440 20.55 5.04 23.27
C ASP A 440 19.57 6.02 22.62
N ASP A 441 18.55 6.45 23.37
CA ASP A 441 17.52 7.36 22.89
C ASP A 441 17.73 8.81 23.38
N THR A 442 17.29 9.77 22.55
CA THR A 442 17.26 11.19 22.91
C THR A 442 15.84 11.73 22.84
N PHE A 443 15.33 12.17 23.98
CA PHE A 443 14.07 12.89 24.13
C PHE A 443 14.32 14.40 24.23
N THR A 444 13.52 15.19 23.53
CA THR A 444 13.52 16.66 23.64
C THR A 444 12.08 17.13 23.77
N ALA A 445 11.80 17.99 24.75
CA ALA A 445 10.50 18.63 24.94
C ALA A 445 10.65 20.14 25.10
N THR A 446 9.90 20.88 24.30
CA THR A 446 9.77 22.34 24.27
C THR A 446 8.28 22.69 24.38
N PRO A 447 7.93 23.95 24.71
CA PRO A 447 6.53 24.35 24.74
C PRO A 447 5.76 24.12 23.44
N GLU A 448 6.45 24.13 22.31
CA GLU A 448 5.84 23.95 20.99
C GLU A 448 5.76 22.47 20.60
N TYR A 449 6.80 21.68 20.86
CA TYR A 449 6.88 20.30 20.42
C TYR A 449 7.72 19.41 21.34
N ALA A 450 7.49 18.11 21.23
CA ALA A 450 8.36 17.07 21.78
C ALA A 450 8.76 16.08 20.70
N SER A 451 9.97 15.52 20.81
CA SER A 451 10.48 14.50 19.91
C SER A 451 11.28 13.46 20.67
N LEU A 452 11.17 12.20 20.23
CA LEU A 452 12.01 11.10 20.67
C LEU A 452 12.67 10.49 19.44
N SER A 453 13.99 10.30 19.50
CA SER A 453 14.77 9.70 18.43
C SER A 453 15.82 8.73 18.97
N GLY A 454 15.89 7.55 18.36
CA GLY A 454 16.85 6.49 18.65
C GLY A 454 16.38 5.17 18.04
N GLY A 455 17.27 4.18 17.98
CA GLY A 455 16.94 2.85 17.44
C GLY A 455 16.39 2.85 16.00
N GLY A 456 16.70 3.86 15.18
CA GLY A 456 16.21 4.01 13.80
C GLY A 456 14.82 4.67 13.65
N HIS A 457 14.17 5.05 14.75
CA HIS A 457 12.82 5.60 14.75
C HIS A 457 12.82 7.10 15.08
N TYR A 458 11.82 7.81 14.57
CA TYR A 458 11.60 9.23 14.86
C TYR A 458 10.14 9.50 15.19
N SER A 459 9.90 9.98 16.40
CA SER A 459 8.58 10.34 16.89
C SER A 459 8.55 11.82 17.22
N TYR A 460 7.50 12.50 16.75
CA TYR A 460 7.30 13.94 16.92
C TYR A 460 5.86 14.21 17.35
N ALA A 461 5.68 15.07 18.35
CA ALA A 461 4.39 15.53 18.82
C ALA A 461 4.40 17.05 19.00
N GLU A 462 3.36 17.73 18.54
CA GLU A 462 3.25 19.20 18.61
C GLU A 462 2.02 19.62 19.42
N LYS A 463 2.19 20.62 20.30
CA LYS A 463 1.14 21.31 21.08
C LYS A 463 0.31 20.47 22.05
N PHE A 464 0.81 19.31 22.48
CA PHE A 464 0.15 18.53 23.54
C PHE A 464 0.28 19.20 24.91
N ASP A 465 -0.82 19.26 25.67
CA ASP A 465 -0.82 19.83 27.03
C ASP A 465 0.04 19.00 28.00
N VAL A 466 0.02 17.68 27.82
CA VAL A 466 0.81 16.75 28.63
C VAL A 466 1.67 15.84 27.76
N VAL A 467 2.98 15.92 27.97
CA VAL A 467 3.96 15.07 27.30
C VAL A 467 4.64 14.19 28.33
N ILE A 468 4.55 12.88 28.15
CA ILE A 468 5.27 11.89 28.95
C ILE A 468 6.27 11.17 28.05
N ALA A 469 7.50 11.00 28.52
CA ALA A 469 8.47 10.08 27.93
C ALA A 469 8.89 9.03 28.95
N GLU A 470 8.86 7.77 28.56
CA GLU A 470 9.25 6.62 29.37
C GLU A 470 10.44 5.91 28.72
N ALA A 471 11.57 5.88 29.44
CA ALA A 471 12.74 5.10 29.10
C ALA A 471 12.76 3.82 29.95
N ALA A 472 12.37 2.70 29.37
CA ALA A 472 12.25 1.41 30.05
C ALA A 472 12.78 0.22 29.24
N ALA A 473 13.14 0.42 27.97
CA ALA A 473 13.55 -0.63 27.04
C ALA A 473 15.07 -0.88 27.01
N GLY A 474 15.87 -0.03 27.64
CA GLY A 474 17.33 -0.18 27.75
C GLY A 474 18.03 1.11 27.38
N GLY A 475 19.31 1.07 26.98
CA GLY A 475 20.02 2.26 26.51
C GLY A 475 20.53 3.20 27.61
N ASN A 476 21.37 4.16 27.20
CA ASN A 476 21.81 5.31 28.01
C ASN A 476 21.07 6.57 27.58
N ASP A 477 19.79 6.65 27.94
CA ASP A 477 18.90 7.65 27.36
C ASP A 477 19.07 9.02 27.98
N ARG A 478 18.79 10.04 27.17
CA ARG A 478 18.94 11.45 27.53
C ARG A 478 17.65 12.22 27.25
N ALA A 479 17.26 13.07 28.18
CA ALA A 479 16.13 13.99 28.02
C ALA A 479 16.56 15.45 28.13
N TYR A 480 16.08 16.28 27.20
CA TYR A 480 16.19 17.73 27.23
C TYR A 480 14.81 18.34 27.43
N LEU A 481 14.62 19.12 28.48
CA LEU A 481 13.37 19.83 28.76
C LEU A 481 13.62 21.34 28.70
N TYR A 482 12.71 22.09 28.08
CA TYR A 482 12.79 23.55 27.94
C TYR A 482 11.56 24.23 28.55
N ASP A 483 11.79 25.39 29.17
CA ASP A 483 10.79 26.21 29.84
C ASP A 483 9.80 26.90 28.89
N SER A 484 8.66 27.28 29.46
CA SER A 484 7.73 28.22 28.86
C SER A 484 8.18 29.67 29.06
N THR A 485 7.47 30.64 28.47
CA THR A 485 7.70 32.06 28.76
C THR A 485 7.13 32.52 30.12
N GLY A 486 6.57 31.59 30.90
CA GLY A 486 5.93 31.82 32.19
C GLY A 486 6.88 31.55 33.35
N ASP A 487 6.34 31.46 34.57
CA ASP A 487 7.11 30.92 35.69
C ASP A 487 7.03 29.38 35.65
N ASP A 488 8.17 28.73 35.54
CA ASP A 488 8.29 27.28 35.39
C ASP A 488 8.85 26.61 36.65
N GLU A 489 8.35 25.40 36.95
CA GLU A 489 8.86 24.55 38.02
C GLU A 489 9.37 23.22 37.46
N PHE A 490 10.66 22.95 37.64
CA PHE A 490 11.31 21.67 37.39
C PHE A 490 11.51 20.91 38.70
N ARG A 491 11.11 19.64 38.74
CA ARG A 491 11.28 18.77 39.91
C ARG A 491 11.88 17.44 39.47
N ALA A 492 13.02 17.08 40.03
CA ALA A 492 13.76 15.87 39.69
C ALA A 492 13.95 14.96 40.89
N THR A 493 13.59 13.68 40.73
CA THR A 493 13.76 12.63 41.72
C THR A 493 14.38 11.39 41.07
N THR A 494 14.68 10.36 41.87
CA THR A 494 15.13 9.06 41.33
C THR A 494 14.07 8.32 40.52
N ALA A 495 12.78 8.63 40.71
CA ALA A 495 11.69 8.02 39.94
C ALA A 495 11.49 8.67 38.55
N GLY A 496 12.10 9.83 38.31
CA GLY A 496 11.90 10.63 37.11
C GLY A 496 11.79 12.12 37.44
N VAL A 497 11.49 12.89 36.40
CA VAL A 497 11.41 14.36 36.46
C VAL A 497 10.06 14.86 35.96
N THR A 498 9.66 16.02 36.45
CA THR A 498 8.51 16.78 35.94
C THR A 498 8.91 18.22 35.71
N MET A 499 8.43 18.82 34.62
CA MET A 499 8.52 20.26 34.37
C MET A 499 7.13 20.81 34.08
N THR A 500 6.70 21.80 34.84
CA THR A 500 5.37 22.41 34.70
C THR A 500 5.50 23.91 34.58
N GLY A 501 4.79 24.48 33.62
CA GLY A 501 4.83 25.92 33.32
C GLY A 501 3.55 26.39 32.66
N LEU A 502 3.62 27.52 31.97
CA LEU A 502 2.48 28.05 31.24
C LEU A 502 2.11 27.12 30.08
N GLY A 503 0.98 26.41 30.20
CA GLY A 503 0.43 25.57 29.13
C GLY A 503 1.21 24.28 28.87
N ILE A 504 2.15 23.92 29.73
CA ILE A 504 2.99 22.73 29.55
C ILE A 504 3.05 21.87 30.81
N GLN A 505 3.02 20.56 30.62
CA GLN A 505 3.39 19.57 31.62
C GLN A 505 4.23 18.47 30.97
N PHE A 506 5.53 18.47 31.26
CA PHE A 506 6.45 17.43 30.82
C PHE A 506 6.78 16.47 31.94
N GLU A 507 6.86 15.19 31.60
CA GLU A 507 7.31 14.15 32.50
C GLU A 507 8.28 13.24 31.76
N ALA A 508 9.46 13.01 32.32
CA ALA A 508 10.44 12.08 31.76
C ALA A 508 10.86 11.08 32.85
N ARG A 509 10.70 9.79 32.56
CA ARG A 509 10.93 8.68 33.50
C ARG A 509 12.00 7.73 32.95
N GLY A 510 12.86 7.22 33.82
CA GLY A 510 13.88 6.21 33.47
C GLY A 510 15.12 6.72 32.74
N PHE A 511 15.11 7.96 32.24
CA PHE A 511 16.26 8.57 31.58
C PHE A 511 17.48 8.71 32.50
N SER A 512 18.62 8.18 32.06
CA SER A 512 19.89 8.22 32.80
C SER A 512 20.45 9.64 32.93
N GLN A 513 20.12 10.52 31.98
CA GLN A 513 20.48 11.93 31.99
C GLN A 513 19.28 12.81 31.65
N VAL A 514 19.01 13.80 32.49
CA VAL A 514 18.01 14.82 32.22
C VAL A 514 18.64 16.20 32.35
N ILE A 515 18.46 17.04 31.33
CA ILE A 515 18.89 18.43 31.31
C ILE A 515 17.65 19.31 31.12
N ALA A 516 17.28 20.06 32.16
CA ALA A 516 16.26 21.10 32.08
C ALA A 516 16.92 22.46 31.84
N ASN A 517 16.41 23.22 30.87
CA ASN A 517 16.90 24.53 30.48
C ASN A 517 15.79 25.57 30.70
N ALA A 518 16.08 26.57 31.52
CA ALA A 518 15.31 27.80 31.63
C ALA A 518 15.98 28.89 30.77
N THR A 519 15.35 29.24 29.65
CA THR A 519 15.89 30.09 28.59
C THR A 519 14.86 31.03 27.97
N ALA A 520 13.57 30.75 28.11
CA ALA A 520 12.47 31.55 27.59
C ALA A 520 12.04 32.67 28.55
N GLY A 521 12.57 32.65 29.77
CA GLY A 521 12.42 33.70 30.79
C GLY A 521 11.18 33.49 31.65
N GLY A 522 11.23 34.01 32.87
CA GLY A 522 10.28 33.65 33.92
C GLY A 522 10.92 33.91 35.27
N SER A 523 10.26 33.53 36.36
CA SER A 523 10.90 33.35 37.66
C SER A 523 10.93 31.84 37.98
N ASP A 524 11.89 31.15 37.38
CA ASP A 524 11.87 29.69 37.30
C ASP A 524 12.53 29.04 38.52
N ARG A 525 12.03 27.84 38.86
CA ARG A 525 12.48 27.07 40.02
C ARG A 525 12.80 25.63 39.67
N ALA A 526 13.94 25.14 40.15
CA ALA A 526 14.35 23.75 40.01
C ALA A 526 14.54 23.09 41.37
N TYR A 527 14.02 21.87 41.58
CA TYR A 527 14.19 21.09 42.81
C TYR A 527 14.76 19.70 42.46
N LEU A 528 15.99 19.41 42.89
CA LEU A 528 16.70 18.16 42.64
C LEU A 528 16.83 17.40 43.96
N TYR A 529 16.37 16.15 43.99
CA TYR A 529 16.40 15.28 45.17
C TYR A 529 17.35 14.09 44.95
N ASP A 530 18.12 13.78 45.99
CA ASP A 530 19.07 12.67 46.08
C ASP A 530 18.41 11.28 46.03
N SER A 531 19.26 10.26 45.93
CA SER A 531 18.90 8.86 46.14
C SER A 531 19.14 8.45 47.59
N ALA A 532 18.91 7.17 47.90
CA ALA A 532 19.34 6.60 49.20
C ALA A 532 20.83 6.17 49.20
N GLY A 533 21.53 6.35 48.08
CA GLY A 533 22.95 6.06 47.90
C GLY A 533 23.81 7.32 48.10
N ASN A 534 25.09 7.23 47.76
CA ASN A 534 25.95 8.43 47.81
C ASN A 534 25.74 9.28 46.56
N ASP A 535 25.38 10.54 46.75
CA ASP A 535 25.10 11.48 45.68
C ASP A 535 26.10 12.66 45.66
N SER A 536 26.26 13.28 44.50
CA SER A 536 27.16 14.42 44.30
C SER A 536 26.48 15.56 43.55
N ALA A 537 26.40 16.71 44.21
CA ALA A 537 25.94 17.95 43.58
C ALA A 537 27.12 18.79 43.07
N THR A 538 26.96 19.41 41.92
CA THR A 538 27.87 20.43 41.39
C THR A 538 27.10 21.71 41.12
N SER A 539 27.55 22.81 41.72
CA SER A 539 26.98 24.14 41.56
C SER A 539 27.98 25.03 40.82
N ARG A 540 27.60 25.55 39.66
CA ARG A 540 28.35 26.50 38.81
C ARG A 540 27.53 27.77 38.61
N ALA A 541 28.04 28.70 37.81
CA ALA A 541 27.24 29.81 37.30
C ALA A 541 26.01 29.26 36.58
N ASP A 542 24.81 29.63 37.02
CA ASP A 542 23.48 29.26 36.48
C ASP A 542 23.21 27.77 36.20
N ASP A 543 24.03 26.88 36.75
CA ASP A 543 23.99 25.44 36.47
C ASP A 543 24.13 24.65 37.77
N LEU A 544 23.09 23.90 38.11
CA LEU A 544 23.05 22.98 39.23
C LEU A 544 22.85 21.56 38.70
N THR A 545 23.83 20.70 38.94
CA THR A 545 23.77 19.28 38.57
C THR A 545 23.77 18.42 39.83
N LEU A 546 22.91 17.41 39.90
CA LEU A 546 22.91 16.35 40.91
C LEU A 546 23.12 15.00 40.22
N VAL A 547 24.13 14.27 40.65
CA VAL A 547 24.51 12.95 40.09
C VAL A 547 24.44 11.91 41.18
N GLY A 548 23.81 10.79 40.87
CA GLY A 548 23.77 9.62 41.72
C GLY A 548 24.01 8.34 40.95
N THR A 549 23.72 7.20 41.58
CA THR A 549 23.79 5.92 40.88
C THR A 549 22.65 5.82 39.87
N GLY A 550 22.99 5.75 38.58
CA GLY A 550 22.02 5.54 37.49
C GLY A 550 21.26 6.79 37.04
N TYR A 551 21.57 7.98 37.55
CA TYR A 551 20.94 9.22 37.09
C TYR A 551 21.88 10.43 37.18
N SER A 552 21.66 11.39 36.28
CA SER A 552 22.28 12.72 36.28
C SER A 552 21.25 13.77 35.91
N HIS A 553 20.81 14.55 36.89
CA HIS A 553 19.83 15.63 36.69
C HIS A 553 20.53 16.97 36.70
N ARG A 554 20.32 17.78 35.66
CA ARG A 554 20.93 19.10 35.51
C ARG A 554 19.85 20.15 35.26
N ALA A 555 19.86 21.20 36.08
CA ALA A 555 19.04 22.39 35.91
C ALA A 555 19.94 23.56 35.51
N LYS A 556 19.67 24.15 34.34
CA LYS A 556 20.45 25.24 33.77
C LYS A 556 19.56 26.46 33.53
N GLY A 557 20.02 27.65 33.90
CA GLY A 557 19.36 28.94 33.65
C GLY A 557 18.32 29.36 34.70
N PHE A 558 17.93 28.46 35.61
CA PHE A 558 16.90 28.74 36.62
C PHE A 558 17.35 29.82 37.62
N GLU A 559 16.50 30.82 37.88
CA GLU A 559 16.78 31.87 38.88
C GLU A 559 16.94 31.28 40.28
N GLN A 560 16.20 30.21 40.58
CA GLN A 560 16.30 29.47 41.83
C GLN A 560 16.44 27.97 41.60
N ALA A 561 17.52 27.37 42.09
CA ALA A 561 17.68 25.92 42.03
C ALA A 561 18.00 25.35 43.42
N TYR A 562 17.36 24.25 43.78
CA TYR A 562 17.45 23.61 45.08
C TYR A 562 18.00 22.20 44.92
N ALA A 563 19.05 21.84 45.63
CA ALA A 563 19.52 20.46 45.77
C ALA A 563 19.27 19.97 47.20
N TYR A 564 18.60 18.83 47.34
CA TYR A 564 18.28 18.20 48.62
C TYR A 564 18.97 16.84 48.72
N ALA A 565 19.78 16.69 49.76
CA ALA A 565 20.26 15.41 50.27
C ALA A 565 19.43 15.04 51.51
N VAL A 566 18.33 14.31 51.29
CA VAL A 566 17.33 13.98 52.33
C VAL A 566 16.97 12.49 52.38
N ASN A 567 17.40 11.71 51.39
CA ASN A 567 17.08 10.28 51.27
C ASN A 567 18.22 9.38 51.79
N GLY A 568 19.34 9.98 52.21
CA GLY A 568 20.44 9.34 52.94
C GLY A 568 21.56 8.90 52.01
N GLY A 569 22.77 8.76 52.55
CA GLY A 569 23.97 8.62 51.74
C GLY A 569 25.15 9.24 52.44
N GLN A 570 26.30 9.29 51.78
CA GLN A 570 27.36 10.25 52.08
C GLN A 570 27.45 11.25 50.94
N ASP A 571 26.75 12.36 51.10
CA ASP A 571 26.44 13.27 50.00
C ASP A 571 27.40 14.45 49.98
N THR A 572 27.90 14.77 48.79
CA THR A 572 28.91 15.82 48.62
C THR A 572 28.45 16.90 47.66
N VAL A 573 28.85 18.15 47.91
CA VAL A 573 28.65 19.24 46.96
C VAL A 573 29.96 19.96 46.62
N SER A 574 30.20 20.17 45.32
CA SER A 574 31.31 20.98 44.80
C SER A 574 30.78 22.28 44.18
N ILE A 575 31.31 23.41 44.62
CA ILE A 575 30.84 24.74 44.20
C ILE A 575 31.97 25.44 43.47
N TYR A 576 31.68 25.93 42.27
CA TYR A 576 32.62 26.63 41.42
C TYR A 576 32.17 28.06 41.15
N ASP A 577 33.13 28.98 41.13
CA ASP A 577 32.97 30.34 40.60
C ASP A 577 31.77 31.14 41.18
N ALA A 578 31.37 30.83 42.42
CA ALA A 578 30.30 31.51 43.13
C ALA A 578 30.70 32.93 43.57
N SER A 579 29.85 33.93 43.34
CA SER A 579 30.10 35.31 43.77
C SER A 579 29.98 35.46 45.29
N THR A 580 29.03 34.76 45.91
CA THR A 580 28.94 34.62 47.36
C THR A 580 28.44 33.23 47.76
N VAL A 581 29.07 32.66 48.80
CA VAL A 581 28.67 31.41 49.43
C VAL A 581 28.37 31.72 50.90
N SER A 582 27.13 31.53 51.32
CA SER A 582 26.66 31.83 52.68
C SER A 582 26.21 30.55 53.39
N PRO A 583 27.06 29.95 54.25
CA PRO A 583 26.65 28.82 55.09
C PRO A 583 25.61 29.27 56.10
N GLN A 584 24.54 28.49 56.25
CA GLN A 584 23.51 28.72 57.25
C GLN A 584 23.70 27.71 58.39
N SER A 585 23.69 28.19 59.64
CA SER A 585 23.85 27.32 60.81
C SER A 585 22.66 26.38 61.05
N VAL A 586 21.60 26.49 60.25
CA VAL A 586 20.37 25.70 60.37
C VAL A 586 20.28 24.73 59.18
N ALA A 587 20.07 23.45 59.48
CA ALA A 587 19.76 22.38 58.51
C ALA A 587 20.86 22.03 57.47
N ASN A 588 22.16 22.13 57.82
CA ASN A 588 23.28 21.88 56.88
C ASN A 588 23.02 22.50 55.51
N SER A 589 22.62 23.77 55.51
CA SER A 589 22.18 24.46 54.32
C SER A 589 23.16 25.51 53.86
N LEU A 590 23.24 25.67 52.55
CA LEU A 590 24.15 26.57 51.87
C LEU A 590 23.41 27.36 50.81
N THR A 591 23.56 28.68 50.83
CA THR A 591 23.09 29.54 49.74
C THR A 591 24.28 29.99 48.91
N VAL A 592 24.26 29.65 47.63
CA VAL A 592 25.23 30.07 46.63
C VAL A 592 24.54 31.09 45.74
N ARG A 593 25.01 32.35 45.74
CA ARG A 593 24.42 33.39 44.89
C ARG A 593 25.39 33.76 43.78
N GLY A 594 24.81 34.04 42.61
CA GLY A 594 25.47 34.68 41.48
C GLY A 594 24.76 35.97 41.08
N ALA A 595 25.06 36.48 39.89
CA ALA A 595 24.42 37.70 39.38
C ALA A 595 22.92 37.51 39.09
N ASN A 596 22.56 36.38 38.48
CA ASN A 596 21.21 36.10 37.99
C ASN A 596 20.61 34.79 38.53
N TYR A 597 21.28 34.13 39.49
CA TYR A 597 20.85 32.85 40.03
C TYR A 597 21.10 32.75 41.53
N THR A 598 20.30 31.93 42.19
CA THR A 598 20.54 31.49 43.57
C THR A 598 20.36 29.98 43.66
N HIS A 599 21.43 29.27 44.07
CA HIS A 599 21.35 27.86 44.40
C HIS A 599 21.24 27.66 45.91
N TYR A 600 20.30 26.82 46.32
CA TYR A 600 20.10 26.39 47.70
C TYR A 600 20.47 24.92 47.81
N VAL A 601 21.41 24.59 48.69
CA VAL A 601 21.87 23.22 48.88
C VAL A 601 21.56 22.83 50.32
N HIS A 602 20.88 21.71 50.53
CA HIS A 602 20.35 21.30 51.83
C HIS A 602 20.70 19.86 52.15
N GLY A 603 21.18 19.61 53.38
CA GLY A 603 21.32 18.25 53.92
C GLY A 603 22.61 17.51 53.56
N PHE A 604 23.46 18.06 52.68
CA PHE A 604 24.70 17.41 52.25
C PHE A 604 25.72 17.27 53.39
N ASP A 605 26.41 16.13 53.46
CA ASP A 605 27.38 15.82 54.53
C ASP A 605 28.67 16.63 54.41
N ALA A 606 29.11 16.91 53.18
CA ALA A 606 30.31 17.67 52.92
C ALA A 606 30.17 18.61 51.73
N TRP A 607 30.80 19.79 51.85
CA TRP A 607 30.88 20.74 50.75
C TRP A 607 32.30 21.28 50.59
N ARG A 608 32.65 21.65 49.35
CA ARG A 608 33.89 22.36 49.04
C ARG A 608 33.63 23.46 48.02
N GLN A 609 34.30 24.59 48.22
CA GLN A 609 34.36 25.66 47.23
C GLN A 609 35.68 25.56 46.47
N LEU A 610 35.59 25.64 45.15
CA LEU A 610 36.70 25.56 44.21
C LEU A 610 36.66 26.84 43.36
N SER A 611 37.81 27.45 43.12
CA SER A 611 37.95 28.45 42.05
C SER A 611 38.35 27.76 40.76
N SER A 612 37.96 28.30 39.62
CA SER A 612 38.49 27.93 38.30
C SER A 612 40.03 27.95 38.26
N ASP A 613 40.68 28.84 39.04
CA ASP A 613 42.14 28.88 39.24
C ASP A 613 42.69 27.67 40.03
N ASN A 614 41.91 27.11 40.97
CA ASN A 614 42.31 25.97 41.80
C ASN A 614 42.29 24.64 41.05
N VAL A 615 41.55 24.51 39.94
CA VAL A 615 41.56 23.28 39.11
C VAL A 615 42.88 23.15 38.35
N ALA A 616 43.44 24.26 37.85
CA ALA A 616 44.78 24.30 37.27
C ALA A 616 45.87 24.01 38.32
N ALA A 617 45.73 24.56 39.53
CA ALA A 617 46.66 24.31 40.63
C ALA A 617 46.59 22.86 41.14
N ASN A 618 45.40 22.25 41.25
CA ASN A 618 45.24 20.85 41.66
C ASN A 618 45.68 19.86 40.58
N SER A 619 45.52 20.18 39.29
CA SER A 619 46.08 19.39 38.19
C SER A 619 47.62 19.42 38.21
N MET A 620 48.22 20.57 38.53
CA MET A 620 49.67 20.68 38.73
C MET A 620 50.16 19.96 40.00
N LEU A 621 49.40 19.99 41.10
CA LEU A 621 49.70 19.25 42.32
C LEU A 621 49.58 17.74 42.14
N THR A 622 48.59 17.23 41.41
CA THR A 622 48.47 15.79 41.10
C THR A 622 49.54 15.33 40.11
N LYS A 623 49.91 16.14 39.11
CA LYS A 623 51.07 15.87 38.24
C LYS A 623 52.39 15.89 39.03
N SER A 624 52.56 16.84 39.96
CA SER A 624 53.70 16.91 40.88
C SER A 624 53.74 15.73 41.84
N LEU A 625 52.59 15.27 42.36
CA LEU A 625 52.51 14.13 43.27
C LEU A 625 52.82 12.82 42.51
N ALA A 626 52.29 12.66 41.29
CA ALA A 626 52.61 11.54 40.40
C ALA A 626 54.09 11.53 40.00
N GLN A 627 54.69 12.68 39.69
CA GLN A 627 56.13 12.81 39.46
C GLN A 627 56.96 12.51 40.71
N SER A 628 56.52 12.92 41.90
CA SER A 628 57.22 12.59 43.16
C SER A 628 57.10 11.11 43.53
N THR A 629 56.00 10.46 43.15
CA THR A 629 55.76 9.03 43.36
C THR A 629 56.58 8.20 42.37
N ALA A 630 56.70 8.65 41.12
CA ALA A 630 57.61 8.07 40.12
C ALA A 630 59.09 8.23 40.50
N GLN A 631 59.49 9.41 41.00
CA GLN A 631 60.85 9.63 41.51
C GLN A 631 61.15 8.82 42.78
N ARG A 632 60.14 8.59 43.64
CA ARG A 632 60.28 7.67 44.78
C ARG A 632 60.38 6.21 44.35
N SER A 633 59.68 5.78 43.29
CA SER A 633 59.81 4.41 42.77
C SER A 633 61.14 4.17 42.05
N GLU A 634 61.71 5.17 41.38
CA GLU A 634 63.07 5.10 40.83
C GLU A 634 64.14 5.08 41.95
N ALA A 635 63.95 5.84 43.03
CA ALA A 635 64.84 5.82 44.19
C ALA A 635 64.78 4.50 44.98
N THR A 636 63.62 3.84 45.06
CA THR A 636 63.50 2.49 45.65
C THR A 636 63.95 1.38 44.69
N GLY A 637 63.85 1.58 43.37
CA GLY A 637 64.42 0.69 42.36
C GLY A 637 65.95 0.67 42.37
N LEU A 638 66.60 1.82 42.52
CA LEU A 638 68.06 1.94 42.64
C LEU A 638 68.60 1.35 43.96
N ALA A 639 67.81 1.36 45.03
CA ALA A 639 68.16 0.68 46.29
C ALA A 639 68.02 -0.85 46.21
N ALA A 640 67.13 -1.37 45.36
CA ALA A 640 66.95 -2.80 45.11
C ALA A 640 68.02 -3.36 44.13
N GLU A 641 68.46 -2.58 43.14
CA GLU A 641 69.55 -2.96 42.23
C GLU A 641 70.93 -2.97 42.90
N GLN A 642 71.17 -2.13 43.92
CA GLN A 642 72.43 -2.19 44.70
C GLN A 642 72.48 -3.33 45.72
N MET A 643 71.34 -3.93 46.10
CA MET A 643 71.31 -5.14 46.95
C MET A 643 71.40 -6.46 46.15
N PHE A 644 71.04 -6.46 44.86
CA PHE A 644 71.12 -7.65 44.01
C PHE A 644 72.51 -7.87 43.35
N ALA A 645 73.37 -6.86 43.31
CA ALA A 645 74.73 -6.99 42.77
C ALA A 645 75.74 -7.66 43.75
N ASP A 646 75.41 -7.79 45.04
CA ASP A 646 76.32 -8.36 46.06
C ASP A 646 76.12 -9.88 46.29
N THR A 647 75.06 -10.48 45.72
CA THR A 647 74.74 -11.91 45.94
C THR A 647 75.16 -12.82 44.76
N THR A 648 75.48 -12.26 43.59
CA THR A 648 75.86 -13.03 42.37
C THR A 648 77.37 -13.14 42.16
N SER A 649 78.16 -13.19 43.23
CA SER A 649 79.60 -13.57 43.20
C SER A 649 79.92 -14.78 44.07
N ARG A 650 78.91 -15.50 44.57
CA ARG A 650 79.08 -16.73 45.34
C ARG A 650 78.08 -17.79 44.87
N LEU A 651 78.47 -18.57 43.86
CA LEU A 651 78.24 -20.02 43.73
C LEU A 651 78.34 -20.43 42.25
N THR A 652 79.53 -20.86 41.84
CA THR A 652 79.72 -21.86 40.78
C THR A 652 80.63 -22.95 41.32
N MET A 653 80.16 -24.19 41.32
CA MET A 653 80.83 -25.51 41.40
C MET A 653 79.70 -26.51 41.75
N VAL A 654 79.42 -27.66 41.11
CA VAL A 654 80.27 -28.62 40.38
C VAL A 654 79.36 -29.69 39.69
N GLU A 655 79.78 -30.14 38.50
CA GLU A 655 79.68 -31.47 37.82
C GLU A 655 78.33 -32.20 37.57
N ARG A 656 77.95 -32.46 36.29
CA ARG A 656 78.24 -33.60 35.35
C ARG A 656 77.19 -34.72 35.38
N ALA A 657 76.52 -34.97 34.23
CA ALA A 657 76.56 -36.21 33.42
C ALA A 657 75.27 -36.46 32.60
N ASN A 658 75.43 -36.66 31.26
CA ASN A 658 74.73 -37.56 30.30
C ASN A 658 73.19 -37.83 30.40
N VAL A 659 72.34 -37.93 29.37
CA VAL A 659 72.31 -38.03 27.88
C VAL A 659 70.79 -37.89 27.47
N PRO A 660 70.38 -37.63 26.20
CA PRO A 660 69.19 -36.83 25.84
C PRO A 660 67.97 -37.60 25.28
N GLN A 661 66.75 -37.04 25.39
CA GLN A 661 65.70 -37.06 24.34
C GLN A 661 64.41 -36.27 24.72
N GLN A 662 63.91 -35.54 23.72
CA GLN A 662 62.51 -35.31 23.33
C GLN A 662 61.54 -34.39 24.12
N GLN A 663 61.09 -33.39 23.34
CA GLN A 663 59.76 -32.77 23.23
C GLN A 663 59.12 -31.98 24.39
N LEU A 664 58.99 -30.66 24.12
CA LEU A 664 57.83 -29.78 24.36
C LEU A 664 57.23 -29.76 25.77
N SER A 665 57.65 -28.77 26.57
CA SER A 665 56.74 -27.89 27.32
C SER A 665 57.47 -26.77 28.08
N SER A 666 56.75 -25.65 28.21
CA SER A 666 56.91 -24.54 29.17
C SER A 666 58.13 -23.62 29.11
N VAL A 667 57.88 -22.40 28.58
CA VAL A 667 58.07 -21.10 29.24
C VAL A 667 59.14 -21.02 30.33
N ALA A 668 60.24 -20.29 30.05
CA ALA A 668 60.79 -19.22 30.89
C ALA A 668 62.14 -18.74 30.33
N ASN A 669 62.43 -17.45 30.55
CA ASN A 669 63.69 -16.72 30.29
C ASN A 669 63.79 -15.99 28.94
N VAL A 670 63.02 -14.90 28.82
CA VAL A 670 63.51 -13.67 28.18
C VAL A 670 63.40 -12.56 29.22
N PRO A 671 64.49 -11.84 29.55
CA PRO A 671 64.44 -10.71 30.49
C PRO A 671 63.56 -9.57 29.96
N GLU A 672 62.74 -9.01 30.84
CA GLU A 672 61.71 -8.00 30.56
C GLU A 672 62.28 -6.68 29.97
N SER A 673 63.59 -6.43 30.13
CA SER A 673 64.30 -5.28 29.55
C SER A 673 64.43 -5.31 28.02
N GLN A 674 64.35 -6.48 27.37
CA GLN A 674 64.44 -6.58 25.89
C GLN A 674 63.08 -6.50 25.17
N ARG A 675 61.96 -6.61 25.90
CA ARG A 675 60.61 -6.40 25.31
C ARG A 675 60.27 -4.92 25.15
N VAL A 676 60.76 -4.07 26.06
CA VAL A 676 60.49 -2.62 26.06
C VAL A 676 61.28 -1.87 24.99
N GLU A 677 62.55 -2.25 24.74
CA GLU A 677 63.35 -1.66 23.65
C GLU A 677 62.83 -2.03 22.25
N SER A 678 62.26 -3.23 22.09
CA SER A 678 61.67 -3.70 20.83
C SER A 678 60.38 -2.93 20.49
N MET A 679 59.52 -2.68 21.50
CA MET A 679 58.29 -1.88 21.35
C MET A 679 58.57 -0.40 21.10
N LEU A 680 59.57 0.18 21.76
CA LEU A 680 59.97 1.59 21.54
C LEU A 680 60.62 1.82 20.17
N ARG A 681 61.21 0.79 19.56
CA ARG A 681 61.74 0.85 18.19
C ARG A 681 60.63 0.80 17.14
N ALA A 682 59.65 -0.07 17.34
CA ALA A 682 58.47 -0.16 16.45
C ALA A 682 57.57 1.09 16.50
N LEU A 683 57.44 1.74 17.67
CA LEU A 683 56.68 2.99 17.81
C LEU A 683 57.38 4.21 17.19
N ARG A 684 58.72 4.20 17.09
CA ARG A 684 59.49 5.28 16.44
C ARG A 684 59.53 5.16 14.92
N GLU A 685 59.38 3.96 14.37
CA GLU A 685 59.26 3.73 12.92
C GLU A 685 57.84 4.03 12.40
N ALA A 686 56.81 3.93 13.24
CA ALA A 686 55.43 4.20 12.86
C ALA A 686 55.02 5.69 12.82
N GLN A 687 55.85 6.61 13.33
CA GLN A 687 55.55 8.06 13.38
C GLN A 687 56.24 8.90 12.30
N SER A 688 57.04 8.31 11.39
CA SER A 688 57.81 9.07 10.40
C SER A 688 57.30 9.06 8.96
N GLU A 689 56.17 8.43 8.65
CA GLU A 689 55.64 8.42 7.27
C GLU A 689 54.22 8.99 7.22
N ASN A 690 54.15 10.31 6.99
CA ASN A 690 52.93 10.98 6.58
C ASN A 690 53.30 12.06 5.54
N VAL A 691 53.18 11.77 4.25
CA VAL A 691 53.17 12.76 3.16
C VAL A 691 52.17 12.34 2.07
N GLN A 692 51.03 13.04 2.10
CA GLN A 692 50.24 13.63 1.01
C GLN A 692 49.73 12.79 -0.18
N LEU A 693 48.39 12.74 -0.24
CA LEU A 693 47.49 13.24 -1.30
C LEU A 693 47.76 12.87 -2.78
N ASP A 694 46.68 12.30 -3.34
CA ASP A 694 46.21 12.41 -4.73
C ASP A 694 46.75 11.41 -5.77
N ALA A 695 45.92 10.40 -6.10
CA ALA A 695 45.34 10.25 -7.44
C ALA A 695 44.74 8.84 -7.69
N CYS A 696 43.50 8.84 -8.17
CA CYS A 696 42.90 7.89 -9.11
C CYS A 696 42.60 6.44 -8.69
N SER A 697 41.31 6.21 -8.44
CA SER A 697 40.40 5.33 -9.21
C SER A 697 40.99 4.15 -10.01
N ARG A 698 40.27 3.01 -9.91
CA ARG A 698 40.39 1.71 -10.62
C ARG A 698 41.14 0.69 -9.75
N ILE A 699 40.50 -0.33 -9.19
CA ILE A 699 39.80 -1.39 -9.92
C ILE A 699 38.52 -1.82 -9.17
N VAL A 700 37.41 -1.80 -9.91
CA VAL A 700 36.12 -2.40 -9.57
C VAL A 700 36.24 -3.94 -9.61
N GLY A 701 35.62 -4.62 -8.63
CA GLY A 701 34.96 -5.91 -8.87
C GLY A 701 35.43 -7.10 -8.04
N ALA A 702 34.66 -7.43 -6.99
CA ALA A 702 34.26 -8.79 -6.56
C ALA A 702 33.61 -8.65 -5.16
N SER A 703 32.28 -8.60 -5.09
CA SER A 703 31.42 -9.68 -4.59
C SER A 703 31.46 -9.87 -3.08
N TRP A 704 30.34 -9.53 -2.44
CA TRP A 704 29.93 -9.96 -1.12
C TRP A 704 30.10 -11.48 -0.95
N ASP A 705 30.68 -11.90 0.17
CA ASP A 705 30.17 -12.97 1.04
C ASP A 705 31.06 -13.05 2.30
N ASP A 706 30.42 -13.35 3.43
CA ASP A 706 30.96 -13.69 4.76
C ASP A 706 31.53 -12.54 5.62
N ALA A 707 30.62 -11.88 6.35
CA ALA A 707 30.93 -11.15 7.59
C ALA A 707 30.53 -12.01 8.80
N ASP A 708 31.38 -12.96 9.15
CA ASP A 708 31.48 -13.55 10.50
C ASP A 708 32.97 -13.53 10.87
N ASP A 709 33.28 -13.14 12.10
CA ASP A 709 34.62 -12.93 12.70
C ASP A 709 35.33 -11.59 12.43
N ALA A 710 34.82 -10.52 13.05
CA ALA A 710 35.65 -9.40 13.49
C ALA A 710 35.27 -8.90 14.90
N ALA A 711 35.06 -9.84 15.83
CA ALA A 711 34.94 -9.55 17.27
C ALA A 711 36.13 -10.17 18.01
N SER A 712 37.29 -9.52 17.98
CA SER A 712 38.34 -9.68 19.03
C SER A 712 39.57 -8.83 18.74
N PHE A 713 39.43 -7.50 18.82
CA PHE A 713 40.57 -6.64 19.15
C PHE A 713 40.07 -5.38 19.85
N GLU A 714 40.07 -5.38 21.19
CA GLU A 714 39.82 -4.18 21.98
C GLU A 714 41.09 -3.31 22.05
N PRO A 715 41.06 -2.05 21.58
CA PRO A 715 42.17 -1.12 21.81
C PRO A 715 42.05 -0.53 23.22
N THR A 716 43.03 -0.80 24.08
CA THR A 716 43.10 -0.39 25.50
C THR A 716 43.43 1.09 25.71
N SER A 717 43.03 1.99 24.80
CA SER A 717 43.24 3.43 24.96
C SER A 717 42.07 4.26 24.42
N ASP A 718 41.38 4.96 25.31
CA ASP A 718 40.25 5.88 25.03
C ASP A 718 40.55 6.97 24.01
N ILE A 719 41.83 7.29 23.79
CA ILE A 719 42.27 8.28 22.80
C ILE A 719 42.14 7.71 21.38
N VAL A 720 42.39 6.42 21.19
CA VAL A 720 42.26 5.73 19.90
C VAL A 720 40.78 5.53 19.56
N ARG A 721 39.91 5.28 20.55
CA ARG A 721 38.45 5.24 20.38
C ARG A 721 37.89 6.59 19.91
N ARG A 722 38.28 7.69 20.55
CA ARG A 722 37.85 9.05 20.13
C ARG A 722 38.34 9.45 18.74
N LEU A 723 39.55 9.05 18.36
CA LEU A 723 40.09 9.33 17.02
C LEU A 723 39.40 8.48 15.94
N LEU A 724 39.00 7.25 16.25
CA LEU A 724 38.22 6.41 15.35
C LEU A 724 36.75 6.87 15.23
N ASP A 725 36.15 7.35 16.32
CA ASP A 725 34.81 7.96 16.31
C ASP A 725 34.79 9.31 15.56
N GLU A 726 35.84 10.14 15.69
CA GLU A 726 35.98 11.37 14.91
C GLU A 726 36.25 11.11 13.42
N LEU A 727 36.97 10.03 13.09
CA LEU A 727 37.17 9.60 11.69
C LEU A 727 35.88 9.03 11.07
N ALA A 728 35.08 8.27 11.82
CA ALA A 728 33.78 7.76 11.37
C ALA A 728 32.75 8.89 11.18
N HIS A 729 32.83 9.96 11.97
CA HIS A 729 32.04 11.17 11.76
C HIS A 729 32.46 11.97 10.51
N LEU A 730 33.74 11.90 10.12
CA LEU A 730 34.24 12.54 8.90
C LEU A 730 33.82 11.80 7.63
N ASP A 731 33.72 10.47 7.65
CA ASP A 731 33.21 9.68 6.52
C ASP A 731 31.71 9.94 6.27
N ASN A 732 30.89 10.03 7.32
CA ASN A 732 29.48 10.41 7.19
C ASN A 732 29.29 11.85 6.65
N TRP A 733 30.22 12.76 6.96
CA TRP A 733 30.17 14.13 6.46
C TRP A 733 30.53 14.24 4.96
N PHE A 734 31.39 13.35 4.46
CA PHE A 734 31.69 13.28 3.03
C PHE A 734 30.57 12.63 2.20
N ASP A 735 29.82 11.68 2.78
CA ASP A 735 28.64 11.07 2.14
C ASP A 735 27.45 12.04 2.08
N GLU A 736 27.25 12.88 3.09
CA GLU A 736 26.25 13.97 3.05
C GLU A 736 26.60 15.05 2.00
N LEU A 737 27.89 15.39 1.84
CA LEU A 737 28.31 16.37 0.83
C LEU A 737 28.23 15.82 -0.61
N ALA A 738 28.25 14.49 -0.80
CA ALA A 738 28.07 13.84 -2.10
C ALA A 738 26.59 13.68 -2.51
N ALA A 739 25.65 13.81 -1.57
CA ALA A 739 24.21 13.78 -1.82
C ALA A 739 23.62 15.18 -2.13
N ASP A 740 24.31 16.25 -1.73
CA ASP A 740 23.91 17.66 -1.95
C ASP A 740 24.50 18.31 -3.23
N VAL A 741 25.32 17.58 -4.00
CA VAL A 741 25.82 17.95 -5.35
C VAL A 741 25.16 17.08 -6.40
#